data_AF-A0A5Y6S2S9-F1
#
_entry.id   AF-A0A5Y6S2S9-F1
#
_cell.length_a   1.000
_cell.length_b   1.000
_cell.length_c   1.000
_cell.angle_alpha   90.00
_cell.angle_beta   90.00
_cell.angle_gamma   90.00
#
_symmetry.space_group_name_H-M   'P 1'
#
loop_
_entity.id
_entity.type
_entity.pdbx_description
1 polymer ?
#
loop_
_entity_poly.entity_id
_entity_poly.type
_entity_poly.pdbx_seq_one_letter_code
_entity_poly.pdbx_strand_id
1 'polypeptide(L)'
;MKRNIYEIELEIPNSGIFIMSLENENLIISLNVVKFIEINAEKIATLDGKLDAGELAKPLNPYIIYKTLEENHKNNFNGVKIIDKIEEENNIVYYFNFGLTLNTFIEQIKENIDETLLKKINKMKNFISFCCFSCEIAGDTTSISLSELENLKNSYGYEGKNYKSIFKKEVYINYSCLERIVFSNCEFKSKISLHKIDNSHKIAFCNGIDFANCIFEDDVNFKRFVSGTPLPDNKYYNNERDTIFENCIFNKRVDFHNSKFVNSVYFTNSHFKDYVDFHACEFNKIACFYGVTFDKAPNFSACYFKEPKAVNLINVDIDKLDFKSVEKYIEDNYQDETCENKQEITEEQRNNNCKLKCAKHLKDSFRVIKDVLITQNNTLEAQEWHKLELYVKEKENHINLNVKEREKNTDIFKNILIWFNCVLLNVYRNTSDHHNDFLKILNFTIGMIALYGVFFYLLLEVYMYLDIIFIESFFRFKIIDYIYLCLFVFLTIIMFLYKNKKSIFTKSILFLTIYITFYIVYIKILNFINITYFREWFFYLLCYIIGIYIFYLAFIFISKFKFINFILKLYIYLAFLSIWILSSNFINPFTGVFSSDKLYESQFEKSLNDLNTSAIINLASILQNDFNLHLKDQNISFTELNSAKALIVANKENLLKLNDVNSNITKEVLGEKYTELLKTINQDKIIENIIKSTGVLYGIILLLCIFSLQKTARKNSIVPS
;
A
#
# COMPACT_ATOMS: atom_id res chain seq x y z
N MET A 1 15.32 -28.69 -37.76
CA MET A 1 15.94 -29.16 -36.51
C MET A 1 15.55 -30.62 -36.34
N LYS A 2 16.48 -31.59 -36.48
CA LYS A 2 16.17 -33.00 -36.20
C LYS A 2 15.81 -33.10 -34.72
N ARG A 3 14.59 -33.54 -34.38
CA ARG A 3 14.24 -33.84 -32.98
C ARG A 3 15.18 -34.93 -32.51
N ASN A 4 15.91 -34.69 -31.42
CA ASN A 4 16.74 -35.72 -30.81
C ASN A 4 15.78 -36.60 -29.99
N ILE A 5 15.36 -37.72 -30.57
CA ILE A 5 14.41 -38.66 -29.97
C ILE A 5 15.17 -39.95 -29.71
N TYR A 6 15.20 -40.37 -28.46
CA TYR A 6 15.67 -41.69 -28.05
C TYR A 6 14.46 -42.52 -27.61
N GLU A 7 14.13 -43.55 -28.39
CA GLU A 7 12.96 -44.40 -28.16
C GLU A 7 13.24 -45.44 -27.06
N ILE A 8 12.41 -45.44 -26.03
CA ILE A 8 12.54 -46.34 -24.87
C ILE A 8 11.44 -47.42 -24.93
N GLU A 9 10.18 -47.03 -25.10
CA GLU A 9 9.00 -47.90 -25.23
C GLU A 9 8.96 -49.06 -24.21
N LEU A 10 9.27 -48.79 -22.95
CA LEU A 10 9.23 -49.79 -21.88
C LEU A 10 7.97 -49.66 -21.04
N GLU A 11 7.24 -50.77 -20.86
CA GLU A 11 6.10 -50.79 -19.95
C GLU A 11 6.58 -50.89 -18.50
N ILE A 12 6.02 -50.07 -17.62
CA ILE A 12 6.09 -50.30 -16.17
C ILE A 12 5.24 -51.54 -15.87
N PRO A 13 5.79 -52.61 -15.27
CA PRO A 13 5.18 -53.94 -15.30
C PRO A 13 3.72 -53.98 -14.81
N ASN A 14 2.79 -54.46 -15.65
CA ASN A 14 1.36 -54.62 -15.35
C ASN A 14 0.67 -53.30 -14.95
N SER A 15 1.01 -52.20 -15.61
CA SER A 15 0.46 -50.88 -15.27
C SER A 15 -0.17 -50.15 -16.45
N GLY A 16 0.11 -50.56 -17.69
CA GLY A 16 -0.28 -49.80 -18.88
C GLY A 16 0.42 -48.44 -19.01
N ILE A 17 1.33 -48.09 -18.10
CA ILE A 17 2.17 -46.89 -18.16
C ILE A 17 3.46 -47.25 -18.88
N PHE A 18 3.85 -46.42 -19.85
CA PHE A 18 5.03 -46.60 -20.66
C PHE A 18 6.02 -45.46 -20.45
N ILE A 19 7.29 -45.81 -20.33
CA ILE A 19 8.41 -44.91 -20.54
C ILE A 19 8.63 -44.86 -22.05
N MET A 20 8.08 -43.83 -22.70
CA MET A 20 7.95 -43.77 -24.16
C MET A 20 9.30 -43.47 -24.82
N SER A 21 9.89 -42.34 -24.45
CA SER A 21 11.03 -41.79 -25.15
C SER A 21 11.69 -40.70 -24.32
N LEU A 22 12.89 -40.31 -24.75
CA LEU A 22 13.56 -39.10 -24.32
C LEU A 22 13.59 -38.12 -25.50
N GLU A 23 12.68 -37.15 -25.49
CA GLU A 23 12.51 -36.16 -26.55
C GLU A 23 13.09 -34.82 -26.11
N ASN A 24 14.10 -34.32 -26.82
CA ASN A 24 14.77 -33.07 -26.48
C ASN A 24 15.15 -33.02 -24.98
N GLU A 25 15.84 -34.07 -24.50
CA GLU A 25 16.25 -34.19 -23.10
C GLU A 25 15.12 -34.25 -22.07
N ASN A 26 13.89 -34.60 -22.48
CA ASN A 26 12.76 -34.85 -21.58
C ASN A 26 12.29 -36.30 -21.68
N LEU A 27 12.37 -37.03 -20.57
CA LEU A 27 11.77 -38.35 -20.39
C LEU A 27 10.25 -38.24 -20.39
N ILE A 28 9.60 -38.85 -21.37
CA ILE A 28 8.14 -38.88 -21.49
C ILE A 28 7.62 -40.19 -20.92
N ILE A 29 6.83 -40.09 -19.86
CA ILE A 29 6.09 -41.22 -19.28
C ILE A 29 4.61 -41.01 -19.60
N SER A 30 3.98 -41.97 -20.26
CA SER A 30 2.61 -41.84 -20.76
C SER A 30 1.78 -43.06 -20.42
N LEU A 31 0.50 -42.87 -20.15
CA LEU A 31 -0.45 -43.97 -19.98
C LEU A 31 -0.98 -44.40 -21.36
N ASN A 32 -0.86 -45.67 -21.69
CA ASN A 32 -1.57 -46.29 -22.80
C ASN A 32 -2.89 -46.86 -22.28
N VAL A 33 -3.99 -46.18 -22.61
CA VAL A 33 -5.31 -46.51 -22.07
C VAL A 33 -5.79 -47.89 -22.55
N VAL A 34 -5.53 -48.25 -23.80
CA VAL A 34 -5.91 -49.56 -24.34
C VAL A 34 -5.19 -50.68 -23.60
N LYS A 35 -3.86 -50.56 -23.45
CA LYS A 35 -3.04 -51.56 -22.74
C LYS A 35 -3.44 -51.69 -21.27
N PHE A 36 -3.69 -50.57 -20.61
CA PHE A 36 -4.17 -50.56 -19.22
C PHE A 36 -5.46 -51.36 -19.04
N ILE A 37 -6.41 -51.21 -19.98
CA ILE A 37 -7.69 -51.92 -19.94
C ILE A 37 -7.51 -53.41 -20.22
N GLU A 38 -6.64 -53.79 -21.15
CA GLU A 38 -6.30 -55.19 -21.42
C GLU A 38 -5.76 -55.88 -20.18
N ILE A 39 -4.76 -55.27 -19.53
CA ILE A 39 -4.10 -55.81 -18.32
C ILE A 39 -5.10 -56.02 -17.19
N ASN A 40 -6.06 -55.11 -17.06
CA ASN A 40 -7.04 -55.13 -15.98
C ASN A 40 -8.38 -55.75 -16.36
N ALA A 41 -8.51 -56.36 -17.54
CA ALA A 41 -9.80 -56.78 -18.09
C ALA A 41 -10.60 -57.71 -17.17
N GLU A 42 -9.94 -58.69 -16.53
CA GLU A 42 -10.57 -59.64 -15.59
C GLU A 42 -11.02 -58.96 -14.29
N LYS A 43 -10.18 -58.07 -13.74
CA LYS A 43 -10.53 -57.27 -12.55
C LYS A 43 -11.68 -56.32 -12.86
N ILE A 44 -11.65 -55.65 -14.02
CA ILE A 44 -12.74 -54.75 -14.47
C ILE A 44 -14.05 -55.54 -14.67
N ALA A 45 -13.98 -56.77 -15.17
CA ALA A 45 -15.16 -57.61 -15.41
C ALA A 45 -15.83 -58.12 -14.12
N THR A 46 -15.05 -58.32 -13.05
CA THR A 46 -15.54 -58.82 -11.75
C THR A 46 -16.10 -57.74 -10.84
N LEU A 47 -15.86 -56.46 -11.15
CA LEU A 47 -16.16 -55.33 -10.25
C LEU A 47 -17.62 -54.80 -10.32
N ASP A 48 -18.52 -55.34 -11.15
CA ASP A 48 -19.97 -55.03 -11.21
C ASP A 48 -20.35 -53.53 -11.01
N GLY A 49 -19.52 -52.61 -11.54
CA GLY A 49 -19.69 -51.16 -11.39
C GLY A 49 -19.17 -50.53 -10.09
N LYS A 50 -18.70 -51.32 -9.12
CA LYS A 50 -17.99 -50.90 -7.90
C LYS A 50 -16.48 -51.12 -8.07
N LEU A 51 -15.78 -50.19 -8.71
CA LEU A 51 -14.31 -50.22 -8.76
C LEU A 51 -13.71 -49.77 -7.42
N ASP A 52 -13.02 -50.66 -6.71
CA ASP A 52 -11.94 -50.27 -5.78
C ASP A 52 -10.63 -50.27 -6.56
N ALA A 53 -10.13 -49.09 -6.90
CA ALA A 53 -9.08 -48.95 -7.90
C ALA A 53 -7.67 -48.82 -7.34
N GLY A 54 -7.51 -48.74 -6.02
CA GLY A 54 -6.20 -48.90 -5.40
C GLY A 54 -5.54 -50.22 -5.80
N GLU A 55 -6.34 -51.23 -6.15
CA GLU A 55 -5.87 -52.56 -6.57
C GLU A 55 -5.70 -52.73 -8.09
N LEU A 56 -6.12 -51.75 -8.91
CA LEU A 56 -6.15 -51.84 -10.39
C LEU A 56 -4.92 -51.20 -11.05
N ALA A 57 -4.45 -50.05 -10.55
CA ALA A 57 -3.34 -49.34 -11.16
C ALA A 57 -2.11 -49.37 -10.25
N LYS A 58 -1.02 -50.00 -10.71
CA LYS A 58 0.24 -49.97 -9.96
C LYS A 58 0.73 -48.53 -9.81
N PRO A 59 1.20 -48.12 -8.62
CA PRO A 59 1.71 -46.79 -8.36
C PRO A 59 2.99 -46.47 -9.14
N LEU A 60 3.12 -45.23 -9.57
CA LEU A 60 4.29 -44.72 -10.26
C LEU A 60 5.24 -44.11 -9.23
N ASN A 61 6.46 -44.65 -9.15
CA ASN A 61 7.49 -44.17 -8.24
C ASN A 61 8.88 -44.23 -8.90
N PRO A 62 9.88 -43.46 -8.41
CA PRO A 62 11.19 -43.40 -9.04
C PRO A 62 11.91 -44.74 -9.02
N TYR A 63 11.70 -45.57 -7.99
CA TYR A 63 12.27 -46.92 -7.92
C TYR A 63 11.83 -47.80 -9.10
N ILE A 64 10.52 -47.87 -9.40
CA ILE A 64 10.04 -48.73 -10.48
C ILE A 64 10.46 -48.21 -11.86
N ILE A 65 10.55 -46.88 -12.04
CA ILE A 65 11.06 -46.27 -13.28
C ILE A 65 12.55 -46.61 -13.45
N TYR A 66 13.37 -46.38 -12.42
CA TYR A 66 14.79 -46.69 -12.40
C TYR A 66 15.04 -48.18 -12.69
N LYS A 67 14.35 -49.06 -11.96
CA LYS A 67 14.47 -50.51 -12.11
C LYS A 67 14.12 -50.97 -13.51
N THR A 68 13.00 -50.48 -14.06
CA THR A 68 12.56 -50.82 -15.43
C THR A 68 13.61 -50.38 -16.47
N LEU A 69 14.22 -49.20 -16.30
CA LEU A 69 15.26 -48.71 -17.20
C LEU A 69 16.58 -49.50 -17.08
N GLU A 70 17.01 -49.84 -15.86
CA GLU A 70 18.26 -50.56 -15.60
C GLU A 70 18.17 -52.02 -16.07
N GLU A 71 17.10 -52.74 -15.74
CA GLU A 71 16.91 -54.15 -16.14
C GLU A 71 16.83 -54.33 -17.65
N ASN A 72 16.40 -53.30 -18.38
CA ASN A 72 16.33 -53.30 -19.85
C ASN A 72 17.51 -52.58 -20.51
N HIS A 73 18.57 -52.22 -19.76
CA HIS A 73 19.76 -51.52 -20.26
C HIS A 73 19.48 -50.20 -21.01
N LYS A 74 18.39 -49.50 -20.67
CA LYS A 74 17.99 -48.21 -21.25
C LYS A 74 18.17 -47.01 -20.32
N ASN A 75 18.77 -47.20 -19.14
CA ASN A 75 19.03 -46.11 -18.19
C ASN A 75 20.24 -45.23 -18.57
N ASN A 76 20.75 -45.26 -19.81
CA ASN A 76 21.87 -44.43 -20.23
C ASN A 76 21.55 -43.75 -21.57
N PHE A 77 21.69 -42.43 -21.62
CA PHE A 77 21.59 -41.64 -22.83
C PHE A 77 22.82 -40.75 -22.97
N ASN A 78 23.57 -40.92 -24.06
CA ASN A 78 24.82 -40.20 -24.35
C ASN A 78 25.86 -40.23 -23.21
N GLY A 79 26.00 -41.35 -22.52
CA GLY A 79 26.98 -41.52 -21.45
C GLY A 79 26.52 -41.01 -20.07
N VAL A 80 25.31 -40.45 -19.99
CA VAL A 80 24.71 -39.97 -18.73
C VAL A 80 23.55 -40.88 -18.35
N LYS A 81 23.45 -41.26 -17.08
CA LYS A 81 22.30 -42.05 -16.63
C LYS A 81 21.02 -41.23 -16.68
N ILE A 82 19.89 -41.83 -17.05
CA ILE A 82 18.60 -41.11 -17.07
C ILE A 82 18.18 -40.79 -15.63
N ILE A 83 18.27 -41.80 -14.76
CA ILE A 83 18.06 -41.68 -13.32
C ILE A 83 19.27 -42.29 -12.59
N ASP A 84 19.94 -41.50 -11.75
CA ASP A 84 20.90 -42.05 -10.77
C ASP A 84 20.19 -42.38 -9.46
N LYS A 85 20.47 -43.57 -8.92
CA LYS A 85 20.09 -43.96 -7.56
C LYS A 85 21.33 -43.85 -6.67
N ILE A 86 21.30 -42.96 -5.69
CA ILE A 86 22.37 -42.78 -4.70
C ILE A 86 21.81 -43.10 -3.33
N GLU A 87 22.49 -43.95 -2.58
CA GLU A 87 22.12 -44.27 -1.21
C GLU A 87 22.96 -43.44 -0.24
N GLU A 88 22.30 -42.51 0.45
CA GLU A 88 22.87 -41.72 1.53
C GLU A 88 22.66 -42.44 2.87
N GLU A 89 23.21 -41.88 3.95
CA GLU A 89 23.20 -42.48 5.29
C GLU A 89 21.78 -42.83 5.75
N ASN A 90 20.82 -41.90 5.56
CA ASN A 90 19.45 -42.03 6.06
C ASN A 90 18.36 -42.13 4.97
N ASN A 91 18.72 -41.94 3.69
CA ASN A 91 17.77 -41.83 2.60
C ASN A 91 18.35 -42.29 1.25
N ILE A 92 17.48 -42.70 0.34
CA ILE A 92 17.81 -42.94 -1.06
C ILE A 92 17.44 -41.68 -1.85
N VAL A 93 18.33 -41.23 -2.72
CA VAL A 93 18.09 -40.08 -3.59
C VAL A 93 18.07 -40.52 -5.05
N TYR A 94 16.97 -40.24 -5.72
CA TYR A 94 16.80 -40.47 -7.15
C TYR A 94 17.04 -39.16 -7.92
N TYR A 95 18.15 -39.08 -8.63
CA TYR A 95 18.47 -37.92 -9.47
C TYR A 95 17.96 -38.12 -10.89
N PHE A 96 16.94 -37.35 -11.26
CA PHE A 96 16.48 -37.26 -12.65
C PHE A 96 17.39 -36.27 -13.39
N ASN A 97 18.30 -36.78 -14.21
CA ASN A 97 19.29 -35.97 -14.93
C ASN A 97 18.70 -35.26 -16.16
N PHE A 98 17.58 -35.77 -16.67
CA PHE A 98 16.83 -35.24 -17.79
C PHE A 98 15.47 -34.74 -17.31
N GLY A 99 14.81 -33.92 -18.13
CA GLY A 99 13.49 -33.41 -17.79
C GLY A 99 12.46 -34.52 -17.72
N LEU A 100 11.35 -34.29 -17.04
CA LEU A 100 10.29 -35.29 -16.87
C LEU A 100 8.97 -34.72 -17.38
N THR A 101 8.33 -35.42 -18.30
CA THR A 101 6.97 -35.12 -18.74
C THR A 101 6.05 -36.27 -18.34
N LEU A 102 5.11 -35.99 -17.45
CA LEU A 102 4.07 -36.92 -17.03
C LEU A 102 2.82 -36.71 -17.89
N ASN A 103 2.64 -37.62 -18.84
CA ASN A 103 1.44 -37.79 -19.67
C ASN A 103 0.64 -39.03 -19.24
N THR A 104 0.73 -39.39 -17.96
CA THR A 104 0.11 -40.59 -17.42
C THR A 104 -1.37 -40.43 -17.14
N PHE A 105 -2.00 -39.29 -17.51
CA PHE A 105 -3.35 -38.95 -17.08
C PHE A 105 -4.40 -38.78 -18.18
N ILE A 106 -5.60 -39.35 -17.95
CA ILE A 106 -6.69 -39.50 -18.93
C ILE A 106 -7.50 -38.21 -18.97
N GLU A 107 -7.34 -37.40 -20.00
CA GLU A 107 -8.47 -36.56 -20.45
C GLU A 107 -8.47 -36.21 -21.94
N GLN A 108 -7.40 -36.48 -22.69
CA GLN A 108 -7.41 -36.40 -24.15
C GLN A 108 -6.93 -37.69 -24.77
N ILE A 109 -7.85 -38.65 -24.87
CA ILE A 109 -7.69 -39.82 -25.72
C ILE A 109 -7.62 -39.30 -27.16
N LYS A 110 -6.41 -39.25 -27.73
CA LYS A 110 -6.17 -38.97 -29.16
C LYS A 110 -6.35 -40.20 -30.05
N GLU A 111 -6.60 -41.36 -29.44
CA GLU A 111 -6.73 -42.62 -30.14
C GLU A 111 -8.16 -42.83 -30.65
N ASN A 112 -8.31 -43.35 -31.87
CA ASN A 112 -9.59 -43.84 -32.38
C ASN A 112 -9.97 -45.09 -31.56
N ILE A 113 -10.65 -44.88 -30.43
CA ILE A 113 -11.09 -45.95 -29.54
C ILE A 113 -12.52 -46.36 -29.90
N ASP A 114 -12.75 -47.67 -30.03
CA ASP A 114 -14.07 -48.28 -30.27
C ASP A 114 -15.11 -47.82 -29.24
N GLU A 115 -16.38 -47.68 -29.65
CA GLU A 115 -17.49 -47.14 -28.87
C GLU A 115 -17.77 -47.96 -27.59
N THR A 116 -17.55 -49.27 -27.65
CA THR A 116 -17.66 -50.21 -26.52
C THR A 116 -16.57 -49.97 -25.47
N LEU A 117 -15.35 -49.73 -25.96
CA LEU A 117 -14.16 -49.47 -25.15
C LEU A 117 -14.22 -48.04 -24.60
N LEU A 118 -14.80 -47.09 -25.34
CA LEU A 118 -15.11 -45.73 -24.91
C LEU A 118 -16.17 -45.70 -23.79
N LYS A 119 -17.20 -46.57 -23.83
CA LYS A 119 -18.14 -46.75 -22.71
C LYS A 119 -17.48 -47.33 -21.47
N LYS A 120 -16.60 -48.33 -21.63
CA LYS A 120 -15.80 -48.91 -20.55
C LYS A 120 -14.83 -47.86 -19.96
N ILE A 121 -14.16 -47.09 -20.80
CA ILE A 121 -13.32 -45.95 -20.44
C ILE A 121 -14.15 -44.88 -19.74
N ASN A 122 -15.34 -44.52 -20.22
CA ASN A 122 -16.17 -43.51 -19.55
C ASN A 122 -16.61 -43.95 -18.15
N LYS A 123 -16.76 -45.25 -17.92
CA LYS A 123 -16.93 -45.83 -16.57
C LYS A 123 -15.61 -45.83 -15.76
N MET A 124 -14.48 -46.11 -16.42
CA MET A 124 -13.12 -46.17 -15.84
C MET A 124 -12.36 -44.85 -15.80
N LYS A 125 -12.92 -43.75 -16.33
CA LYS A 125 -12.30 -42.43 -16.59
C LYS A 125 -11.72 -41.73 -15.36
N ASN A 126 -11.76 -42.44 -14.25
CA ASN A 126 -11.66 -41.99 -12.90
C ASN A 126 -10.48 -42.62 -12.13
N PHE A 127 -9.61 -43.38 -12.82
CA PHE A 127 -8.61 -44.20 -12.15
C PHE A 127 -7.26 -44.19 -12.83
N ILE A 128 -6.30 -43.61 -12.11
CA ILE A 128 -4.89 -43.56 -12.48
C ILE A 128 -4.06 -43.71 -11.22
N SER A 129 -3.04 -44.53 -11.36
CA SER A 129 -1.92 -44.80 -10.47
C SER A 129 -1.58 -43.67 -9.49
N PHE A 130 -1.57 -43.98 -8.20
CA PHE A 130 -0.95 -43.15 -7.17
C PHE A 130 0.50 -42.84 -7.56
N CYS A 131 0.87 -41.57 -7.63
CA CYS A 131 2.19 -41.14 -8.07
C CYS A 131 2.98 -40.56 -6.89
N CYS A 132 4.13 -41.18 -6.59
CA CYS A 132 4.93 -40.89 -5.41
C CYS A 132 6.39 -40.74 -5.81
N PHE A 133 6.93 -39.52 -5.71
CA PHE A 133 8.34 -39.24 -5.98
C PHE A 133 9.19 -39.12 -4.72
N SER A 134 8.58 -39.39 -3.58
CA SER A 134 9.22 -39.46 -2.28
C SER A 134 8.46 -40.40 -1.35
N CYS A 135 9.14 -40.95 -0.36
CA CYS A 135 8.49 -41.72 0.70
C CYS A 135 9.23 -41.47 2.01
N GLU A 136 8.47 -41.10 3.03
CA GLU A 136 8.98 -40.90 4.38
C GLU A 136 8.11 -41.68 5.35
N ILE A 137 8.73 -42.58 6.11
CA ILE A 137 8.08 -43.34 7.18
C ILE A 137 8.53 -42.75 8.50
N ALA A 138 7.58 -42.27 9.29
CA ALA A 138 7.81 -41.81 10.65
C ALA A 138 7.69 -43.00 11.62
N GLY A 139 8.73 -43.23 12.44
CA GLY A 139 8.76 -44.27 13.46
C GLY A 139 9.92 -45.27 13.32
N ASP A 140 9.95 -46.27 14.19
CA ASP A 140 10.96 -47.33 14.17
C ASP A 140 10.68 -48.32 13.03
N THR A 141 11.43 -48.22 11.94
CA THR A 141 11.29 -49.06 10.74
C THR A 141 11.57 -50.53 11.02
N THR A 142 12.24 -50.86 12.14
CA THR A 142 12.52 -52.24 12.55
C THR A 142 11.28 -52.98 13.09
N SER A 143 10.20 -52.25 13.39
CA SER A 143 8.92 -52.79 13.86
C SER A 143 7.93 -53.15 12.73
N ILE A 144 8.24 -52.81 11.48
CA ILE A 144 7.35 -53.04 10.32
C ILE A 144 7.39 -54.52 9.94
N SER A 145 6.23 -55.16 9.78
CA SER A 145 6.16 -56.56 9.38
C SER A 145 6.69 -56.78 7.95
N LEU A 146 7.23 -57.98 7.66
CA LEU A 146 7.72 -58.32 6.31
C LEU A 146 6.66 -58.14 5.22
N SER A 147 5.40 -58.48 5.51
CA SER A 147 4.27 -58.28 4.59
C SER A 147 3.98 -56.81 4.31
N GLU A 148 4.10 -55.94 5.32
CA GLU A 148 3.92 -54.49 5.14
C GLU A 148 5.08 -53.86 4.38
N LEU A 149 6.31 -54.30 4.62
CA LEU A 149 7.50 -53.89 3.86
C LEU A 149 7.35 -54.23 2.36
N GLU A 150 6.86 -55.43 2.05
CA GLU A 150 6.62 -55.83 0.66
C GLU A 150 5.50 -54.98 0.01
N ASN A 151 4.44 -54.68 0.76
CA ASN A 151 3.41 -53.75 0.31
C ASN A 151 3.94 -52.33 0.11
N LEU A 152 4.77 -51.79 1.01
CA LEU A 152 5.39 -50.47 0.88
C LEU A 152 6.33 -50.42 -0.32
N LYS A 153 7.08 -51.49 -0.58
CA LYS A 153 7.93 -51.59 -1.77
C LYS A 153 7.11 -51.59 -3.06
N ASN A 154 6.04 -52.38 -3.10
CA ASN A 154 5.19 -52.49 -4.29
C ASN A 154 4.34 -51.23 -4.52
N SER A 155 3.86 -50.60 -3.45
CA SER A 155 2.92 -49.48 -3.51
C SER A 155 3.58 -48.10 -3.48
N TYR A 156 4.76 -47.99 -2.87
CA TYR A 156 5.45 -46.72 -2.70
C TYR A 156 6.89 -46.77 -3.17
N GLY A 157 7.42 -47.90 -3.65
CA GLY A 157 8.84 -48.01 -4.02
C GLY A 157 9.78 -47.92 -2.81
N TYR A 158 9.28 -48.19 -1.60
CA TYR A 158 10.08 -48.16 -0.38
C TYR A 158 11.05 -49.33 -0.31
N GLU A 159 12.34 -49.06 -0.16
CA GLU A 159 13.40 -50.08 -0.14
C GLU A 159 14.07 -50.18 1.24
N GLY A 160 13.31 -49.98 2.32
CA GLY A 160 13.84 -50.03 3.69
C GLY A 160 14.46 -48.72 4.17
N LYS A 161 14.52 -47.70 3.31
CA LYS A 161 14.95 -46.33 3.63
C LYS A 161 13.98 -45.32 3.01
N ASN A 162 13.84 -44.17 3.66
CA ASN A 162 13.13 -43.03 3.10
C ASN A 162 13.78 -42.62 1.78
N TYR A 163 13.02 -42.10 0.83
CA TYR A 163 13.59 -41.63 -0.41
C TYR A 163 12.99 -40.32 -0.88
N LYS A 164 13.75 -39.59 -1.69
CA LYS A 164 13.31 -38.35 -2.35
C LYS A 164 13.87 -38.28 -3.77
N SER A 165 13.24 -37.45 -4.59
CA SER A 165 13.69 -37.20 -5.96
C SER A 165 14.28 -35.80 -6.10
N ILE A 166 15.33 -35.69 -6.91
CA ILE A 166 15.93 -34.41 -7.30
C ILE A 166 15.83 -34.32 -8.83
N PHE A 167 15.10 -33.31 -9.31
CA PHE A 167 14.90 -33.07 -10.73
C PHE A 167 15.88 -32.00 -11.21
N LYS A 168 16.88 -32.38 -12.01
CA LYS A 168 17.92 -31.45 -12.51
C LYS A 168 17.42 -30.56 -13.66
N LYS A 169 16.32 -30.95 -14.29
CA LYS A 169 15.74 -30.33 -15.50
C LYS A 169 14.23 -30.18 -15.34
N GLU A 170 13.58 -29.58 -16.32
CA GLU A 170 12.18 -29.19 -16.25
C GLU A 170 11.23 -30.36 -15.99
N VAL A 171 10.19 -30.12 -15.19
CA VAL A 171 9.13 -31.10 -14.88
C VAL A 171 7.79 -30.58 -15.38
N TYR A 172 7.11 -31.39 -16.18
CA TYR A 172 5.82 -31.07 -16.79
C TYR A 172 4.75 -32.08 -16.37
N ILE A 173 3.64 -31.60 -15.81
CA ILE A 173 2.47 -32.41 -15.43
C ILE A 173 1.28 -31.97 -16.28
N ASN A 174 1.17 -32.53 -17.50
CA ASN A 174 0.34 -31.95 -18.57
C ASN A 174 -1.16 -32.26 -18.50
N TYR A 175 -1.61 -33.04 -17.51
CA TYR A 175 -2.98 -33.57 -17.48
C TYR A 175 -3.55 -33.63 -16.07
N SER A 176 -4.88 -33.57 -15.99
CA SER A 176 -5.63 -33.67 -14.74
C SER A 176 -5.33 -34.99 -14.02
N CYS A 177 -5.06 -34.91 -12.72
CA CYS A 177 -4.70 -36.02 -11.87
C CYS A 177 -5.85 -36.32 -10.90
N LEU A 178 -6.24 -37.58 -10.82
CA LEU A 178 -7.36 -37.98 -9.97
C LEU A 178 -6.87 -38.43 -8.60
N GLU A 179 -5.82 -39.26 -8.59
CA GLU A 179 -5.12 -39.64 -7.37
C GLU A 179 -4.16 -38.56 -6.89
N ARG A 180 -3.79 -38.68 -5.60
CA ARG A 180 -2.85 -37.75 -4.97
C ARG A 180 -1.47 -37.93 -5.61
N ILE A 181 -0.84 -36.80 -5.90
CA ILE A 181 0.56 -36.75 -6.29
C ILE A 181 1.39 -36.30 -5.09
N VAL A 182 2.46 -37.05 -4.81
CA VAL A 182 3.36 -36.78 -3.69
C VAL A 182 4.77 -36.49 -4.20
N PHE A 183 5.23 -35.28 -3.93
CA PHE A 183 6.58 -34.79 -4.18
C PHE A 183 7.25 -34.32 -2.88
N SER A 184 6.72 -34.65 -1.69
CA SER A 184 7.27 -34.15 -0.43
C SER A 184 8.78 -34.39 -0.30
N ASN A 185 9.53 -33.46 0.27
CA ASN A 185 11.00 -33.49 0.37
C ASN A 185 11.76 -33.51 -0.97
N CYS A 186 11.10 -33.36 -2.13
CA CYS A 186 11.78 -33.30 -3.43
C CYS A 186 12.41 -31.92 -3.69
N GLU A 187 13.35 -31.91 -4.63
CA GLU A 187 14.02 -30.69 -5.06
C GLU A 187 13.93 -30.53 -6.58
N PHE A 188 13.51 -29.35 -7.01
CA PHE A 188 13.38 -28.96 -8.42
C PHE A 188 14.44 -27.92 -8.75
N LYS A 189 15.50 -28.35 -9.46
CA LYS A 189 16.60 -27.46 -9.87
C LYS A 189 16.26 -26.57 -11.07
N SER A 190 15.15 -26.86 -11.74
CA SER A 190 14.67 -26.20 -12.95
C SER A 190 13.15 -26.08 -12.87
N LYS A 191 12.57 -25.26 -13.76
CA LYS A 191 11.13 -25.00 -13.83
C LYS A 191 10.24 -26.24 -13.69
N ILE A 192 9.20 -26.14 -12.86
CA ILE A 192 8.06 -27.06 -12.83
C ILE A 192 6.81 -26.37 -13.36
N SER A 193 6.07 -27.04 -14.22
CA SER A 193 4.90 -26.46 -14.90
C SER A 193 3.80 -27.49 -15.07
N LEU A 194 2.55 -27.05 -14.93
CA LEU A 194 1.40 -27.88 -15.34
C LEU A 194 1.22 -27.88 -16.87
N HIS A 195 1.84 -26.94 -17.57
CA HIS A 195 1.69 -26.81 -19.01
C HIS A 195 3.07 -26.81 -19.68
N LYS A 196 3.32 -27.77 -20.58
CA LYS A 196 4.49 -27.71 -21.48
C LYS A 196 4.35 -26.61 -22.53
N ILE A 197 3.12 -26.34 -22.95
CA ILE A 197 2.74 -25.22 -23.79
C ILE A 197 1.50 -24.61 -23.13
N ASP A 198 1.53 -23.32 -22.80
CA ASP A 198 0.42 -22.61 -22.17
C ASP A 198 -0.81 -22.68 -23.09
N ASN A 199 -1.72 -23.61 -22.78
CA ASN A 199 -3.02 -23.74 -23.43
C ASN A 199 -4.10 -23.16 -22.51
N SER A 200 -5.29 -22.89 -23.05
CA SER A 200 -6.38 -22.29 -22.28
C SER A 200 -7.03 -23.20 -21.22
N HIS A 201 -6.64 -24.48 -21.16
CA HIS A 201 -7.30 -25.52 -20.36
C HIS A 201 -6.88 -25.48 -18.88
N LYS A 202 -7.82 -25.82 -17.99
CA LYS A 202 -7.55 -26.00 -16.56
C LYS A 202 -7.04 -27.42 -16.31
N ILE A 203 -6.11 -27.57 -15.38
CA ILE A 203 -5.61 -28.89 -14.92
C ILE A 203 -6.08 -29.11 -13.49
N ALA A 204 -6.76 -30.22 -13.24
CA ALA A 204 -7.35 -30.54 -11.94
C ALA A 204 -6.59 -31.66 -11.21
N PHE A 205 -6.39 -31.53 -9.90
CA PHE A 205 -5.80 -32.51 -8.99
C PHE A 205 -6.84 -32.88 -7.93
N CYS A 206 -7.63 -33.93 -8.16
CA CYS A 206 -8.82 -34.22 -7.37
C CYS A 206 -8.48 -34.57 -5.90
N ASN A 207 -7.56 -35.50 -5.67
CA ASN A 207 -7.09 -35.84 -4.31
C ASN A 207 -5.95 -34.93 -3.80
N GLY A 208 -5.87 -33.70 -4.32
CA GLY A 208 -4.86 -32.71 -3.96
C GLY A 208 -3.44 -33.12 -4.38
N ILE A 209 -2.48 -32.29 -3.98
CA ILE A 209 -1.05 -32.50 -4.22
C ILE A 209 -0.25 -32.24 -2.96
N ASP A 210 0.87 -32.95 -2.81
CA ASP A 210 1.79 -32.83 -1.69
C ASP A 210 3.18 -32.37 -2.13
N PHE A 211 3.53 -31.15 -1.80
CA PHE A 211 4.85 -30.57 -1.98
C PHE A 211 5.52 -30.24 -0.63
N ALA A 212 5.10 -30.83 0.48
CA ALA A 212 5.69 -30.52 1.78
C ALA A 212 7.23 -30.60 1.75
N ASN A 213 7.92 -29.64 2.35
CA ASN A 213 9.39 -29.57 2.43
C ASN A 213 10.10 -29.51 1.06
N CYS A 214 9.44 -29.06 -0.01
CA CYS A 214 10.06 -28.95 -1.33
C CYS A 214 10.93 -27.70 -1.48
N ILE A 215 11.98 -27.82 -2.28
CA ILE A 215 12.82 -26.69 -2.72
C ILE A 215 12.64 -26.50 -4.22
N PHE A 216 12.21 -25.31 -4.62
CA PHE A 216 12.07 -24.89 -6.01
C PHE A 216 13.13 -23.83 -6.31
N GLU A 217 14.19 -24.22 -7.02
CA GLU A 217 15.31 -23.33 -7.39
C GLU A 217 14.97 -22.39 -8.56
N ASP A 218 13.91 -22.70 -9.30
CA ASP A 218 13.50 -22.02 -10.53
C ASP A 218 11.97 -21.78 -10.55
N ASP A 219 11.45 -21.16 -11.61
CA ASP A 219 10.05 -20.74 -11.71
C ASP A 219 9.04 -21.90 -11.53
N VAL A 220 7.92 -21.62 -10.86
CA VAL A 220 6.79 -22.54 -10.70
C VAL A 220 5.58 -21.99 -11.45
N ASN A 221 5.09 -22.73 -12.44
CA ASN A 221 3.96 -22.33 -13.27
C ASN A 221 2.73 -23.22 -13.05
N PHE A 222 1.92 -22.89 -12.04
CA PHE A 222 0.68 -23.57 -11.67
C PHE A 222 -0.56 -22.73 -12.00
N LYS A 223 -0.49 -22.02 -13.12
CA LYS A 223 -1.60 -21.25 -13.69
C LYS A 223 -2.82 -22.12 -13.95
N ARG A 224 -4.00 -21.62 -13.58
CA ARG A 224 -5.32 -22.25 -13.86
C ARG A 224 -5.43 -23.67 -13.29
N PHE A 225 -4.76 -23.90 -12.18
CA PHE A 225 -4.75 -25.15 -11.43
C PHE A 225 -6.02 -25.29 -10.61
N VAL A 226 -6.57 -26.50 -10.52
CA VAL A 226 -7.69 -26.82 -9.63
C VAL A 226 -7.24 -27.94 -8.71
N SER A 227 -7.50 -27.85 -7.40
CA SER A 227 -7.03 -28.84 -6.43
C SER A 227 -8.03 -29.20 -5.37
N GLY A 228 -8.01 -30.46 -4.92
CA GLY A 228 -8.87 -30.96 -3.86
C GLY A 228 -10.34 -31.05 -4.28
N THR A 229 -10.63 -31.27 -5.57
CA THR A 229 -12.01 -31.42 -6.05
C THR A 229 -12.55 -32.81 -5.72
N PRO A 230 -13.84 -32.94 -5.32
CA PRO A 230 -14.50 -34.25 -5.28
C PRO A 230 -14.35 -34.96 -6.61
N LEU A 231 -14.24 -36.29 -6.54
CA LEU A 231 -14.38 -37.12 -7.72
C LEU A 231 -15.82 -36.98 -8.29
N PRO A 232 -16.03 -37.03 -9.62
CA PRO A 232 -17.36 -36.99 -10.24
C PRO A 232 -18.33 -38.05 -9.66
N ASP A 233 -19.62 -37.71 -9.57
CA ASP A 233 -20.70 -38.51 -8.95
C ASP A 233 -20.74 -39.98 -9.42
N ASN A 234 -21.10 -40.89 -8.50
CA ASN A 234 -21.14 -42.38 -8.58
C ASN A 234 -19.93 -43.17 -8.04
N LYS A 235 -19.24 -42.70 -6.98
CA LYS A 235 -18.01 -43.36 -6.46
C LYS A 235 -17.96 -43.45 -4.95
N TYR A 236 -17.38 -44.54 -4.42
CA TYR A 236 -17.39 -44.90 -3.00
C TYR A 236 -16.18 -44.41 -2.18
N TYR A 237 -15.10 -43.94 -2.82
CA TYR A 237 -13.93 -43.39 -2.12
C TYR A 237 -13.69 -41.94 -2.53
N ASN A 238 -14.37 -41.01 -1.86
CA ASN A 238 -14.02 -39.58 -1.93
C ASN A 238 -13.04 -39.26 -0.80
N ASN A 239 -11.74 -39.41 -1.05
CA ASN A 239 -10.68 -38.96 -0.16
C ASN A 239 -10.15 -37.59 -0.63
N GLU A 240 -11.04 -36.60 -0.78
CA GLU A 240 -10.64 -35.20 -0.94
C GLU A 240 -9.57 -34.88 0.12
N ARG A 241 -8.33 -34.69 -0.33
CA ARG A 241 -7.22 -34.31 0.54
C ARG A 241 -6.81 -32.88 0.27
N ASP A 242 -6.19 -32.30 1.28
CA ASP A 242 -5.73 -30.94 1.22
C ASP A 242 -4.51 -30.82 0.29
N THR A 243 -4.31 -29.60 -0.19
CA THR A 243 -3.14 -29.23 -0.99
C THR A 243 -2.04 -28.74 -0.07
N ILE A 244 -0.87 -29.35 -0.13
CA ILE A 244 0.20 -29.10 0.85
C ILE A 244 1.40 -28.48 0.14
N PHE A 245 1.76 -27.29 0.59
CA PHE A 245 2.97 -26.54 0.25
C PHE A 245 3.63 -26.07 1.54
N GLU A 246 3.69 -26.93 2.57
CA GLU A 246 4.26 -26.60 3.87
C GLU A 246 5.79 -26.66 3.83
N ASN A 247 6.46 -25.74 4.54
CA ASN A 247 7.92 -25.61 4.62
C ASN A 247 8.62 -25.57 3.24
N CYS A 248 7.93 -25.06 2.21
CA CYS A 248 8.47 -24.94 0.87
C CYS A 248 9.39 -23.72 0.76
N ILE A 249 10.45 -23.85 -0.03
CA ILE A 249 11.31 -22.72 -0.41
C ILE A 249 11.17 -22.47 -1.91
N PHE A 250 10.65 -21.30 -2.27
CA PHE A 250 10.53 -20.85 -3.66
C PHE A 250 11.56 -19.76 -3.94
N ASN A 251 12.63 -20.11 -4.67
CA ASN A 251 13.73 -19.18 -4.96
C ASN A 251 13.43 -18.21 -6.11
N LYS A 252 12.45 -18.53 -6.96
CA LYS A 252 12.03 -17.76 -8.14
C LYS A 252 10.51 -17.58 -8.19
N ARG A 253 9.98 -17.07 -9.31
CA ARG A 253 8.59 -16.65 -9.42
C ARG A 253 7.64 -17.84 -9.32
N VAL A 254 6.53 -17.65 -8.62
CA VAL A 254 5.47 -18.65 -8.49
C VAL A 254 4.17 -18.10 -9.02
N ASP A 255 3.49 -18.84 -9.90
CA ASP A 255 2.26 -18.38 -10.51
C ASP A 255 1.12 -19.37 -10.28
N PHE A 256 0.13 -18.94 -9.52
CA PHE A 256 -1.13 -19.64 -9.25
C PHE A 256 -2.32 -18.94 -9.92
N HIS A 257 -2.14 -18.03 -10.88
CA HIS A 257 -3.24 -17.19 -11.35
C HIS A 257 -4.47 -18.00 -11.81
N ASN A 258 -5.69 -17.51 -11.56
CA ASN A 258 -6.95 -18.18 -11.91
C ASN A 258 -7.07 -19.63 -11.38
N SER A 259 -6.39 -19.96 -10.28
CA SER A 259 -6.45 -21.29 -9.68
C SER A 259 -7.57 -21.42 -8.66
N LYS A 260 -8.00 -22.64 -8.39
CA LYS A 260 -9.10 -22.94 -7.49
C LYS A 260 -8.73 -24.05 -6.51
N PHE A 261 -8.69 -23.73 -5.24
CA PHE A 261 -8.50 -24.68 -4.14
C PHE A 261 -9.88 -25.05 -3.58
N VAL A 262 -10.36 -26.24 -3.93
CA VAL A 262 -11.68 -26.75 -3.52
C VAL A 262 -11.64 -27.31 -2.10
N ASN A 263 -10.57 -28.02 -1.75
CA ASN A 263 -10.26 -28.40 -0.37
C ASN A 263 -9.29 -27.40 0.26
N SER A 264 -8.80 -27.66 1.49
CA SER A 264 -7.89 -26.73 2.15
C SER A 264 -6.53 -26.69 1.45
N VAL A 265 -5.83 -25.57 1.61
CA VAL A 265 -4.45 -25.39 1.15
C VAL A 265 -3.58 -24.85 2.28
N TYR A 266 -2.38 -25.43 2.42
CA TYR A 266 -1.42 -25.07 3.46
C TYR A 266 -0.12 -24.62 2.83
N PHE A 267 0.23 -23.35 3.04
CA PHE A 267 1.54 -22.76 2.72
C PHE A 267 2.38 -22.57 4.00
N THR A 268 2.08 -23.31 5.07
CA THR A 268 2.63 -23.07 6.41
C THR A 268 4.16 -23.05 6.40
N ASN A 269 4.76 -22.00 6.98
CA ASN A 269 6.21 -21.75 7.07
C ASN A 269 6.95 -21.72 5.72
N SER A 270 6.24 -21.47 4.62
CA SER A 270 6.87 -21.40 3.31
C SER A 270 7.48 -20.03 3.03
N HIS A 271 8.55 -20.03 2.25
CA HIS A 271 9.32 -18.83 1.92
C HIS A 271 9.27 -18.54 0.43
N PHE A 272 8.64 -17.43 0.06
CA PHE A 272 8.64 -16.89 -1.30
C PHE A 272 9.71 -15.80 -1.42
N LYS A 273 10.85 -16.14 -2.06
CA LYS A 273 11.98 -15.21 -2.25
C LYS A 273 11.79 -14.26 -3.43
N ASP A 274 10.93 -14.62 -4.39
CA ASP A 274 10.53 -13.79 -5.52
C ASP A 274 8.99 -13.56 -5.53
N TYR A 275 8.48 -12.90 -6.58
CA TYR A 275 7.06 -12.58 -6.73
C TYR A 275 6.20 -13.85 -6.80
N VAL A 276 5.06 -13.82 -6.11
CA VAL A 276 4.03 -14.86 -6.16
C VAL A 276 2.70 -14.27 -6.61
N ASP A 277 2.06 -14.95 -7.57
CA ASP A 277 0.80 -14.51 -8.17
C ASP A 277 -0.37 -15.41 -7.78
N PHE A 278 -1.27 -14.91 -6.92
CA PHE A 278 -2.55 -15.53 -6.59
C PHE A 278 -3.73 -14.84 -7.30
N HIS A 279 -3.50 -13.99 -8.31
CA HIS A 279 -4.54 -13.23 -8.99
C HIS A 279 -5.74 -14.11 -9.38
N ALA A 280 -6.93 -13.67 -8.98
CA ALA A 280 -8.19 -14.37 -9.25
C ALA A 280 -8.22 -15.84 -8.76
N CYS A 281 -7.48 -16.17 -7.70
CA CYS A 281 -7.61 -17.45 -7.03
C CYS A 281 -8.91 -17.57 -6.24
N GLU A 282 -9.50 -18.77 -6.24
CA GLU A 282 -10.65 -19.12 -5.41
C GLU A 282 -10.24 -20.11 -4.30
N PHE A 283 -10.51 -19.76 -3.05
CA PHE A 283 -10.28 -20.62 -1.88
C PHE A 283 -11.63 -20.99 -1.25
N ASN A 284 -12.02 -22.26 -1.37
CA ASN A 284 -13.34 -22.75 -0.92
C ASN A 284 -13.39 -23.18 0.55
N LYS A 285 -12.25 -23.61 1.12
CA LYS A 285 -12.10 -24.02 2.53
C LYS A 285 -10.93 -23.24 3.17
N ILE A 286 -10.16 -23.85 4.07
CA ILE A 286 -9.06 -23.20 4.78
C ILE A 286 -7.93 -22.84 3.81
N ALA A 287 -7.44 -21.61 3.89
CA ALA A 287 -6.23 -21.14 3.21
C ALA A 287 -5.22 -20.71 4.27
N CYS A 288 -4.25 -21.57 4.56
CA CYS A 288 -3.29 -21.36 5.64
C CYS A 288 -1.99 -20.77 5.13
N PHE A 289 -1.70 -19.52 5.50
CA PHE A 289 -0.45 -18.80 5.28
C PHE A 289 0.34 -18.60 6.59
N TYR A 290 0.10 -19.44 7.60
CA TYR A 290 0.78 -19.35 8.89
C TYR A 290 2.30 -19.36 8.72
N GLY A 291 3.01 -18.38 9.26
CA GLY A 291 4.48 -18.36 9.20
C GLY A 291 5.07 -18.11 7.81
N VAL A 292 4.26 -17.74 6.82
CA VAL A 292 4.76 -17.49 5.45
C VAL A 292 5.64 -16.24 5.42
N THR A 293 6.77 -16.31 4.73
CA THR A 293 7.64 -15.16 4.48
C THR A 293 7.54 -14.71 3.03
N PHE A 294 7.27 -13.42 2.80
CA PHE A 294 7.27 -12.79 1.48
C PHE A 294 8.42 -11.79 1.35
N ASP A 295 9.43 -12.11 0.55
CA ASP A 295 10.53 -11.17 0.26
C ASP A 295 10.11 -10.04 -0.70
N LYS A 296 9.07 -10.29 -1.51
CA LYS A 296 8.47 -9.33 -2.44
C LYS A 296 6.94 -9.36 -2.32
N ALA A 297 6.28 -8.26 -2.69
CA ALA A 297 4.85 -8.13 -2.48
C ALA A 297 4.04 -9.23 -3.23
N PRO A 298 3.15 -9.97 -2.55
CA PRO A 298 2.31 -10.98 -3.19
C PRO A 298 1.09 -10.36 -3.88
N ASN A 299 0.66 -10.96 -5.00
CA ASN A 299 -0.53 -10.52 -5.73
C ASN A 299 -1.77 -11.34 -5.30
N PHE A 300 -2.64 -10.75 -4.48
CA PHE A 300 -3.93 -11.31 -4.06
C PHE A 300 -5.13 -10.61 -4.75
N SER A 301 -4.88 -9.90 -5.84
CA SER A 301 -5.92 -9.12 -6.52
C SER A 301 -7.03 -10.03 -7.05
N ALA A 302 -8.27 -9.62 -6.86
CA ALA A 302 -9.46 -10.39 -7.21
C ALA A 302 -9.51 -11.81 -6.59
N CYS A 303 -8.72 -12.11 -5.55
CA CYS A 303 -8.88 -13.38 -4.82
C CYS A 303 -10.26 -13.45 -4.16
N TYR A 304 -10.83 -14.65 -4.18
CA TYR A 304 -12.09 -14.95 -3.53
C TYR A 304 -11.86 -15.98 -2.41
N PHE A 305 -12.04 -15.54 -1.17
CA PHE A 305 -12.09 -16.41 0.00
C PHE A 305 -13.55 -16.68 0.35
N LYS A 306 -14.01 -17.92 0.17
CA LYS A 306 -15.40 -18.30 0.46
C LYS A 306 -15.73 -18.13 1.95
N GLU A 307 -14.77 -18.42 2.82
CA GLU A 307 -14.85 -18.22 4.26
C GLU A 307 -13.65 -17.39 4.76
N PRO A 308 -13.73 -16.05 4.81
CA PRO A 308 -12.61 -15.19 5.20
C PRO A 308 -12.06 -15.48 6.61
N LYS A 309 -12.91 -15.94 7.55
CA LYS A 309 -12.47 -16.30 8.91
C LYS A 309 -11.60 -17.57 8.96
N ALA A 310 -11.64 -18.41 7.93
CA ALA A 310 -10.85 -19.63 7.83
C ALA A 310 -9.46 -19.41 7.19
N VAL A 311 -9.15 -18.19 6.73
CA VAL A 311 -7.82 -17.85 6.22
C VAL A 311 -6.86 -17.67 7.39
N ASN A 312 -5.72 -18.35 7.44
CA ASN A 312 -4.75 -18.13 8.51
C ASN A 312 -3.62 -17.24 8.02
N LEU A 313 -3.54 -16.00 8.54
CA LEU A 313 -2.49 -15.02 8.22
C LEU A 313 -1.62 -14.68 9.43
N ILE A 314 -1.62 -15.53 10.47
CA ILE A 314 -0.82 -15.32 11.68
C ILE A 314 0.66 -15.54 11.34
N ASN A 315 1.54 -14.68 11.87
CA ASN A 315 2.99 -14.74 11.66
C ASN A 315 3.41 -14.67 10.19
N VAL A 316 2.64 -14.01 9.32
CA VAL A 316 3.10 -13.69 7.97
C VAL A 316 4.19 -12.62 8.07
N ASP A 317 5.42 -12.96 7.68
CA ASP A 317 6.54 -12.04 7.65
C ASP A 317 6.50 -11.19 6.37
N ILE A 318 6.34 -9.88 6.59
CA ILE A 318 6.34 -8.83 5.58
C ILE A 318 7.42 -7.78 5.82
N ASP A 319 8.47 -8.08 6.61
CA ASP A 319 9.49 -7.10 7.00
C ASP A 319 10.24 -6.50 5.80
N LYS A 320 10.32 -7.23 4.69
CA LYS A 320 10.90 -6.77 3.42
C LYS A 320 9.92 -5.96 2.55
N LEU A 321 8.64 -5.89 2.92
CA LEU A 321 7.61 -5.11 2.23
C LEU A 321 7.60 -3.66 2.72
N ASP A 322 8.56 -2.86 2.23
CA ASP A 322 8.57 -1.42 2.44
C ASP A 322 8.03 -0.65 1.22
N PHE A 323 7.92 0.68 1.36
CA PHE A 323 7.49 1.53 0.25
C PHE A 323 8.37 1.43 -1.00
N LYS A 324 9.67 1.14 -0.84
CA LYS A 324 10.60 1.01 -1.96
C LYS A 324 10.38 -0.31 -2.70
N SER A 325 10.12 -1.41 -1.99
CA SER A 325 9.81 -2.69 -2.63
C SER A 325 8.44 -2.66 -3.31
N VAL A 326 7.47 -1.90 -2.79
CA VAL A 326 6.20 -1.61 -3.48
C VAL A 326 6.40 -0.84 -4.79
N GLU A 327 7.24 0.20 -4.80
CA GLU A 327 7.59 0.91 -6.05
C GLU A 327 8.24 -0.06 -7.05
N LYS A 328 9.20 -0.87 -6.59
CA LYS A 328 9.90 -1.85 -7.41
C LYS A 328 8.96 -2.90 -7.98
N TYR A 329 7.96 -3.37 -7.23
CA TYR A 329 6.94 -4.29 -7.72
C TYR A 329 6.26 -3.74 -8.98
N ILE A 330 5.84 -2.47 -8.96
CA ILE A 330 5.14 -1.82 -10.08
C ILE A 330 6.09 -1.65 -11.27
N GLU A 331 7.38 -1.40 -11.02
CA GLU A 331 8.39 -1.26 -12.08
C GLU A 331 8.75 -2.59 -12.74
N ASP A 332 8.80 -3.68 -11.97
CA ASP A 332 9.20 -5.00 -12.45
C ASP A 332 8.03 -5.75 -13.14
N ASN A 333 6.80 -5.64 -12.63
CA ASN A 333 5.68 -6.51 -13.04
C ASN A 333 4.69 -5.86 -14.03
N TYR A 334 4.83 -4.58 -14.39
CA TYR A 334 3.85 -3.94 -15.28
C TYR A 334 3.81 -4.55 -16.69
N GLN A 335 4.87 -5.23 -17.14
CA GLN A 335 4.93 -5.82 -18.47
C GLN A 335 4.04 -7.07 -18.61
N ASP A 336 3.71 -7.71 -17.49
CA ASP A 336 2.82 -8.88 -17.46
C ASP A 336 1.34 -8.49 -17.59
N GLU A 337 1.03 -7.20 -17.48
CA GLU A 337 -0.33 -6.70 -17.62
C GLU A 337 -0.76 -6.69 -19.08
N THR A 338 -1.89 -7.36 -19.35
CA THR A 338 -2.59 -7.20 -20.63
C THR A 338 -3.18 -5.80 -20.73
N CYS A 339 -2.66 -5.02 -21.68
CA CYS A 339 -3.15 -3.68 -22.04
C CYS A 339 -3.59 -3.71 -23.50
N GLU A 340 -4.82 -3.24 -23.78
CA GLU A 340 -5.33 -3.15 -25.16
C GLU A 340 -4.40 -2.30 -26.04
N ASN A 341 -3.97 -2.86 -27.16
CA ASN A 341 -3.30 -2.11 -28.22
C ASN A 341 -4.35 -1.30 -28.99
N LYS A 342 -4.74 -0.14 -28.47
CA LYS A 342 -5.44 0.84 -29.31
C LYS A 342 -4.42 1.40 -30.30
N GLN A 343 -4.77 1.40 -31.59
CA GLN A 343 -3.87 1.71 -32.73
C GLN A 343 -3.29 3.15 -32.75
N GLU A 344 -3.50 3.96 -31.71
CA GLU A 344 -3.12 5.39 -31.65
C GLU A 344 -2.41 5.80 -30.33
N ILE A 345 -1.82 4.86 -29.57
CA ILE A 345 -1.18 5.17 -28.28
C ILE A 345 0.35 5.04 -28.39
N THR A 346 1.09 6.03 -27.87
CA THR A 346 2.58 5.97 -27.79
C THR A 346 3.04 4.88 -26.82
N GLU A 347 4.24 4.33 -27.02
CA GLU A 347 4.80 3.26 -26.16
C GLU A 347 4.90 3.69 -24.68
N GLU A 348 5.22 4.96 -24.42
CA GLU A 348 5.26 5.52 -23.06
C GLU A 348 3.86 5.60 -22.41
N GLN A 349 2.83 5.97 -23.17
CA GLN A 349 1.44 5.96 -22.68
C GLN A 349 0.96 4.53 -22.39
N ARG A 350 1.30 3.57 -23.26
CA ARG A 350 1.01 2.15 -23.02
C ARG A 350 1.67 1.66 -21.73
N ASN A 351 2.95 1.96 -21.53
CA ASN A 351 3.69 1.60 -20.31
C ASN A 351 3.04 2.21 -19.05
N ASN A 352 2.66 3.49 -19.10
CA ASN A 352 1.98 4.13 -17.97
C ASN A 352 0.59 3.52 -17.67
N ASN A 353 -0.15 3.12 -18.71
CA ASN A 353 -1.43 2.41 -18.53
C ASN A 353 -1.24 1.04 -17.88
N CYS A 354 -0.21 0.30 -18.28
CA CYS A 354 0.10 -0.99 -17.67
C CYS A 354 0.59 -0.84 -16.23
N LYS A 355 1.43 0.17 -15.94
CA LYS A 355 1.81 0.53 -14.56
C LYS A 355 0.59 0.92 -13.72
N LEU A 356 -0.37 1.64 -14.30
CA LEU A 356 -1.61 2.01 -13.61
C LEU A 356 -2.46 0.77 -13.28
N LYS A 357 -2.54 -0.21 -14.18
CA LYS A 357 -3.26 -1.46 -13.95
C LYS A 357 -2.58 -2.32 -12.89
N CYS A 358 -1.26 -2.48 -12.99
CA CYS A 358 -0.43 -3.15 -11.99
C CYS A 358 -0.60 -2.53 -10.59
N ALA A 359 -0.57 -1.18 -10.49
CA ALA A 359 -0.81 -0.48 -9.23
C ALA A 359 -2.24 -0.72 -8.68
N LYS A 360 -3.25 -0.80 -9.55
CA LYS A 360 -4.62 -1.13 -9.12
C LYS A 360 -4.71 -2.56 -8.57
N HIS A 361 -4.09 -3.53 -9.22
CA HIS A 361 -4.06 -4.91 -8.75
C HIS A 361 -3.29 -5.02 -7.42
N LEU A 362 -2.13 -4.39 -7.29
CA LEU A 362 -1.38 -4.42 -6.04
C LEU A 362 -2.17 -3.77 -4.88
N LYS A 363 -2.83 -2.64 -5.12
CA LYS A 363 -3.71 -2.01 -4.13
C LYS A 363 -4.87 -2.94 -3.74
N ASP A 364 -5.48 -3.59 -4.72
CA ASP A 364 -6.56 -4.55 -4.48
C ASP A 364 -6.08 -5.75 -3.65
N SER A 365 -4.87 -6.23 -3.90
CA SER A 365 -4.22 -7.29 -3.12
C SER A 365 -4.13 -6.94 -1.64
N PHE A 366 -3.59 -5.75 -1.34
CA PHE A 366 -3.47 -5.29 0.05
C PHE A 366 -4.83 -5.05 0.69
N ARG A 367 -5.82 -4.56 -0.08
CA ARG A 367 -7.20 -4.40 0.38
C ARG A 367 -7.80 -5.76 0.76
N VAL A 368 -7.67 -6.78 -0.08
CA VAL A 368 -8.19 -8.14 0.17
C VAL A 368 -7.62 -8.71 1.47
N ILE A 369 -6.30 -8.67 1.64
CA ILE A 369 -5.64 -9.18 2.86
C ILE A 369 -6.07 -8.41 4.10
N LYS A 370 -6.09 -7.07 4.03
CA LYS A 370 -6.59 -6.21 5.11
C LYS A 370 -8.03 -6.55 5.48
N ASP A 371 -8.92 -6.70 4.51
CA ASP A 371 -10.33 -7.00 4.75
C ASP A 371 -10.48 -8.37 5.45
N VAL A 372 -9.70 -9.38 5.04
CA VAL A 372 -9.63 -10.68 5.73
C VAL A 372 -9.19 -10.53 7.19
N LEU A 373 -8.09 -9.82 7.46
CA LEU A 373 -7.59 -9.59 8.82
C LEU A 373 -8.60 -8.84 9.70
N ILE A 374 -9.29 -7.84 9.15
CA ILE A 374 -10.37 -7.12 9.86
C ILE A 374 -11.50 -8.08 10.25
N THR A 375 -11.93 -8.98 9.35
CA THR A 375 -12.99 -9.96 9.69
C THR A 375 -12.60 -10.95 10.78
N GLN A 376 -11.30 -11.11 11.03
CA GLN A 376 -10.73 -11.97 12.07
C GLN A 376 -10.47 -11.22 13.38
N ASN A 377 -10.83 -9.93 13.46
CA ASN A 377 -10.46 -9.02 14.54
C ASN A 377 -8.95 -8.86 14.73
N ASN A 378 -8.15 -9.17 13.71
CA ASN A 378 -6.71 -8.93 13.73
C ASN A 378 -6.39 -7.51 13.23
N THR A 379 -6.69 -6.52 14.09
CA THR A 379 -6.63 -5.10 13.72
C THR A 379 -5.21 -4.54 13.66
N LEU A 380 -4.23 -5.15 14.33
CA LEU A 380 -2.84 -4.68 14.34
C LEU A 380 -2.17 -5.04 13.00
N GLU A 381 -2.20 -6.30 12.60
CA GLU A 381 -1.63 -6.74 11.33
C GLU A 381 -2.37 -6.10 10.15
N ALA A 382 -3.69 -5.92 10.23
CA ALA A 382 -4.45 -5.20 9.20
C ALA A 382 -3.94 -3.77 8.95
N GLN A 383 -3.35 -3.10 9.95
CA GLN A 383 -2.84 -1.74 9.80
C GLN A 383 -1.60 -1.68 8.91
N GLU A 384 -0.70 -2.65 9.00
CA GLU A 384 0.48 -2.72 8.15
C GLU A 384 0.09 -2.89 6.68
N TRP A 385 -0.86 -3.78 6.39
CA TRP A 385 -1.41 -3.94 5.04
C TRP A 385 -2.18 -2.70 4.56
N HIS A 386 -2.93 -2.02 5.45
CA HIS A 386 -3.61 -0.78 5.10
C HIS A 386 -2.64 0.38 4.81
N LYS A 387 -1.51 0.46 5.51
CA LYS A 387 -0.43 1.42 5.24
C LYS A 387 0.13 1.22 3.83
N LEU A 388 0.38 -0.03 3.44
CA LEU A 388 0.81 -0.38 2.09
C LEU A 388 -0.29 -0.06 1.05
N GLU A 389 -1.56 -0.38 1.32
CA GLU A 389 -2.70 -0.04 0.45
C GLU A 389 -2.79 1.47 0.15
N LEU A 390 -2.69 2.30 1.19
CA LEU A 390 -2.74 3.77 1.05
C LEU A 390 -1.55 4.31 0.26
N TYR A 391 -0.37 3.73 0.44
CA TYR A 391 0.80 4.10 -0.34
C TYR A 391 0.67 3.72 -1.82
N VAL A 392 0.17 2.52 -2.12
CA VAL A 392 -0.14 2.15 -3.51
C VAL A 392 -1.19 3.10 -4.09
N LYS A 393 -2.18 3.53 -3.31
CA LYS A 393 -3.16 4.53 -3.76
C LYS A 393 -2.51 5.89 -4.08
N GLU A 394 -1.50 6.32 -3.32
CA GLU A 394 -0.69 7.52 -3.63
C GLU A 394 -0.03 7.36 -5.01
N LYS A 395 0.60 6.20 -5.26
CA LYS A 395 1.27 5.89 -6.53
C LYS A 395 0.32 5.74 -7.71
N GLU A 396 -0.81 5.05 -7.52
CA GLU A 396 -1.89 4.94 -8.49
C GLU A 396 -2.34 6.34 -8.94
N ASN A 397 -2.57 7.26 -8.00
CA ASN A 397 -2.98 8.63 -8.31
C ASN A 397 -1.89 9.39 -9.09
N HIS A 398 -0.61 9.23 -8.73
CA HIS A 398 0.51 9.84 -9.45
C HIS A 398 0.61 9.35 -10.90
N ILE A 399 0.53 8.03 -11.10
CA ILE A 399 0.56 7.42 -12.44
C ILE A 399 -0.67 7.87 -13.25
N ASN A 400 -1.85 7.88 -12.64
CA ASN A 400 -3.11 8.30 -13.27
C ASN A 400 -3.05 9.76 -13.74
N LEU A 401 -2.42 10.67 -12.97
CA LEU A 401 -2.19 12.05 -13.43
C LEU A 401 -1.31 12.09 -14.67
N ASN A 402 -0.22 11.32 -14.71
CA ASN A 402 0.68 11.29 -15.87
C ASN A 402 0.00 10.70 -17.12
N VAL A 403 -0.92 9.74 -16.94
CA VAL A 403 -1.75 9.19 -18.02
C VAL A 403 -2.68 10.27 -18.55
N LYS A 404 -3.45 10.91 -17.66
CA LYS A 404 -4.47 11.91 -18.04
C LYS A 404 -3.89 13.17 -18.66
N GLU A 405 -2.74 13.66 -18.20
CA GLU A 405 -2.10 14.83 -18.81
C GLU A 405 -1.79 14.68 -20.31
N ARG A 406 -1.81 13.44 -20.82
CA ARG A 406 -1.52 13.11 -22.21
C ARG A 406 -2.75 12.73 -23.02
N GLU A 407 -3.94 12.68 -22.40
CA GLU A 407 -5.21 12.46 -23.11
C GLU A 407 -5.74 13.79 -23.69
N LYS A 408 -6.25 13.77 -24.92
CA LYS A 408 -6.94 14.93 -25.50
C LYS A 408 -8.30 15.08 -24.80
N ASN A 409 -8.67 16.31 -24.40
CA ASN A 409 -9.94 16.66 -23.73
C ASN A 409 -10.10 16.19 -22.27
N THR A 410 -9.07 16.29 -21.43
CA THR A 410 -9.24 15.99 -20.00
C THR A 410 -9.95 17.09 -19.23
N ASP A 411 -10.92 16.70 -18.40
CA ASP A 411 -11.54 17.57 -17.41
C ASP A 411 -10.50 18.03 -16.36
N ILE A 412 -10.22 19.34 -16.39
CA ILE A 412 -9.27 20.01 -15.52
C ILE A 412 -9.64 19.81 -14.05
N PHE A 413 -10.94 19.88 -13.69
CA PHE A 413 -11.39 19.73 -12.31
C PHE A 413 -11.10 18.32 -11.77
N LYS A 414 -11.29 17.29 -12.60
CA LYS A 414 -10.98 15.91 -12.24
C LYS A 414 -9.47 15.70 -12.01
N ASN A 415 -8.62 16.33 -12.81
CA ASN A 415 -7.17 16.27 -12.62
C ASN A 415 -6.73 16.99 -11.33
N ILE A 416 -7.32 18.16 -11.05
CA ILE A 416 -7.11 18.89 -9.79
C ILE A 416 -7.49 18.02 -8.58
N LEU A 417 -8.64 17.35 -8.62
CA LEU A 417 -9.09 16.47 -7.53
C LEU A 417 -8.13 15.29 -7.29
N ILE A 418 -7.65 14.64 -8.35
CA ILE A 418 -6.68 13.54 -8.23
C ILE A 418 -5.35 14.05 -7.65
N TRP A 419 -4.92 15.23 -8.07
CA TRP A 419 -3.73 15.88 -7.53
C TRP A 419 -3.91 16.21 -6.05
N PHE A 420 -5.04 16.78 -5.62
CA PHE A 420 -5.33 17.01 -4.20
C PHE A 420 -5.31 15.71 -3.40
N ASN A 421 -5.94 14.64 -3.89
CA ASN A 421 -5.91 13.33 -3.24
C ASN A 421 -4.49 12.77 -3.11
N CYS A 422 -3.65 12.99 -4.12
CA CYS A 422 -2.25 12.58 -4.10
C CYS A 422 -1.43 13.38 -3.08
N VAL A 423 -1.59 14.72 -3.05
CA VAL A 423 -0.96 15.61 -2.05
C VAL A 423 -1.40 15.24 -0.65
N LEU A 424 -2.70 14.98 -0.43
CA LEU A 424 -3.25 14.59 0.86
C LEU A 424 -2.63 13.30 1.39
N LEU A 425 -2.58 12.25 0.57
CA LEU A 425 -1.95 10.97 0.94
C LEU A 425 -0.46 11.15 1.23
N ASN A 426 0.23 11.97 0.43
CA ASN A 426 1.63 12.28 0.63
C ASN A 426 1.89 13.02 1.96
N VAL A 427 1.04 14.01 2.30
CA VAL A 427 1.09 14.70 3.60
C VAL A 427 0.91 13.69 4.72
N TYR A 428 -0.13 12.84 4.68
CA TYR A 428 -0.34 11.82 5.71
C TYR A 428 0.82 10.82 5.81
N ARG A 429 1.44 10.40 4.71
CA ARG A 429 2.62 9.53 4.78
C ARG A 429 3.78 10.20 5.52
N ASN A 430 4.05 11.46 5.23
CA ASN A 430 5.19 12.17 5.79
C ASN A 430 4.95 12.66 7.23
N THR A 431 3.72 13.04 7.59
CA THR A 431 3.39 13.60 8.91
C THR A 431 2.85 12.57 9.90
N SER A 432 2.29 11.45 9.41
CA SER A 432 1.62 10.47 10.27
C SER A 432 1.89 9.01 9.93
N ASP A 433 2.69 8.74 8.89
CA ASP A 433 2.83 7.39 8.31
C ASP A 433 1.48 6.74 8.01
N HIS A 434 0.59 7.52 7.37
CA HIS A 434 -0.81 7.13 7.12
C HIS A 434 -1.61 6.81 8.42
N HIS A 435 -1.37 7.60 9.47
CA HIS A 435 -1.94 7.45 10.80
C HIS A 435 -1.49 6.18 11.54
N ASN A 436 -0.29 5.69 11.28
CA ASN A 436 0.30 4.55 11.96
C ASN A 436 1.37 4.95 13.00
N ASP A 437 1.99 6.13 12.84
CA ASP A 437 3.11 6.57 13.69
C ASP A 437 2.70 7.74 14.59
N PHE A 438 2.41 7.41 15.85
CA PHE A 438 2.03 8.39 16.88
C PHE A 438 3.08 9.49 17.06
N LEU A 439 4.38 9.13 17.09
CA LEU A 439 5.45 10.08 17.34
C LEU A 439 5.63 11.05 16.17
N LYS A 440 5.48 10.59 14.93
CA LYS A 440 5.46 11.50 13.76
C LYS A 440 4.33 12.52 13.86
N ILE A 441 3.11 12.07 14.20
CA ILE A 441 1.95 12.95 14.34
C ILE A 441 2.20 13.97 15.44
N LEU A 442 2.64 13.53 16.61
CA LEU A 442 2.90 14.41 17.76
C LEU A 442 3.96 15.47 17.42
N ASN A 443 5.09 15.05 16.84
CA ASN A 443 6.17 15.96 16.46
C ASN A 443 5.70 17.00 15.44
N PHE A 444 4.90 16.60 14.45
CA PHE A 444 4.33 17.53 13.48
C PHE A 444 3.33 18.50 14.13
N THR A 445 2.46 17.99 15.02
CA THR A 445 1.47 18.78 15.76
C THR A 445 2.14 19.87 16.60
N ILE A 446 3.15 19.50 17.40
CA ILE A 446 3.92 20.45 18.22
C ILE A 446 4.62 21.49 17.33
N GLY A 447 5.16 21.06 16.19
CA GLY A 447 5.71 21.95 15.17
C GLY A 447 4.71 22.99 14.67
N MET A 448 3.45 22.61 14.41
CA MET A 448 2.41 23.54 13.98
C MET A 448 2.03 24.55 15.06
N ILE A 449 1.97 24.12 16.33
CA ILE A 449 1.72 25.03 17.47
C ILE A 449 2.88 26.03 17.59
N ALA A 450 4.12 25.54 17.57
CA ALA A 450 5.31 26.37 17.66
C ALA A 450 5.39 27.39 16.51
N LEU A 451 5.11 26.96 15.28
CA LEU A 451 5.09 27.82 14.10
C LEU A 451 4.05 28.94 14.23
N TYR A 452 2.85 28.64 14.71
CA TYR A 452 1.80 29.65 14.88
C TYR A 452 2.16 30.67 15.96
N GLY A 453 2.72 30.23 17.09
CA GLY A 453 3.17 31.15 18.15
C GLY A 453 4.35 32.03 17.71
N VAL A 454 5.32 31.49 16.96
CA VAL A 454 6.42 32.28 16.39
C VAL A 454 5.90 33.28 15.35
N PHE A 455 5.00 32.85 14.47
CA PHE A 455 4.34 33.76 13.51
C PHE A 455 3.63 34.91 14.23
N PHE A 456 2.91 34.60 15.30
CA PHE A 456 2.19 35.60 16.09
C PHE A 456 3.13 36.58 16.80
N TYR A 457 4.21 36.08 17.41
CA TYR A 457 5.23 36.93 18.03
C TYR A 457 5.86 37.88 16.99
N LEU A 458 6.22 37.35 15.81
CA LEU A 458 6.73 38.16 14.71
C LEU A 458 5.70 39.17 14.20
N LEU A 459 4.42 38.79 14.12
CA LEU A 459 3.34 39.70 13.73
C LEU A 459 3.28 40.89 14.69
N LEU A 460 3.30 40.66 16.00
CA LEU A 460 3.24 41.73 16.99
C LEU A 460 4.50 42.60 16.98
N GLU A 461 5.70 42.03 17.02
CA GLU A 461 6.93 42.83 17.04
C GLU A 461 7.13 43.64 15.76
N VAL A 462 6.96 43.00 14.59
CA VAL A 462 7.22 43.63 13.31
C VAL A 462 6.17 44.70 13.01
N TYR A 463 4.89 44.44 13.31
CA TYR A 463 3.82 45.41 13.05
C TYR A 463 3.90 46.61 14.02
N MET A 464 4.19 46.38 15.29
CA MET A 464 4.28 47.44 16.30
C MET A 464 5.52 48.31 16.16
N TYR A 465 6.68 47.74 15.81
CA TYR A 465 7.95 48.47 15.75
C TYR A 465 8.15 49.20 14.42
N LEU A 466 7.68 48.64 13.29
CA LEU A 466 7.86 49.28 11.98
C LEU A 466 7.01 50.54 11.78
N ASP A 467 5.92 50.70 12.51
CA ASP A 467 5.06 51.89 12.41
C ASP A 467 5.66 53.12 13.11
N ILE A 468 6.73 52.95 13.90
CA ILE A 468 7.51 54.02 14.54
C ILE A 468 8.68 54.47 13.64
N ILE A 469 9.24 53.59 12.80
CA ILE A 469 10.46 53.88 12.00
C ILE A 469 10.16 54.24 10.53
N PHE A 470 9.03 53.82 9.94
CA PHE A 470 8.73 54.06 8.52
C PHE A 470 7.59 55.08 8.31
N ILE A 471 7.93 56.36 8.52
CA ILE A 471 7.05 57.53 8.34
C ILE A 471 7.02 58.08 6.89
N GLU A 472 7.73 57.47 5.93
CA GLU A 472 7.49 57.78 4.50
C GLU A 472 6.86 56.61 3.74
N SER A 473 5.60 56.80 3.36
CA SER A 473 4.77 55.89 2.54
C SER A 473 5.48 55.38 1.28
N PHE A 474 6.50 56.06 0.77
CA PHE A 474 7.21 55.70 -0.46
C PHE A 474 8.16 54.49 -0.32
N PHE A 475 8.83 54.31 0.83
CA PHE A 475 9.76 53.18 1.02
C PHE A 475 9.05 51.89 1.46
N ARG A 476 7.88 52.00 2.09
CA ARG A 476 7.04 50.87 2.53
C ARG A 476 6.63 49.97 1.34
N PHE A 477 6.37 50.57 0.17
CA PHE A 477 5.99 49.85 -1.05
C PHE A 477 7.14 49.06 -1.67
N LYS A 478 8.33 49.67 -1.79
CA LYS A 478 9.48 49.00 -2.42
C LYS A 478 9.97 47.80 -1.62
N ILE A 479 10.03 47.90 -0.28
CA ILE A 479 10.54 46.81 0.56
C ILE A 479 9.63 45.58 0.51
N ILE A 480 8.30 45.77 0.60
CA ILE A 480 7.34 44.67 0.49
C ILE A 480 7.44 44.01 -0.90
N ASP A 481 7.56 44.79 -1.97
CA ASP A 481 7.76 44.28 -3.32
C ASP A 481 9.08 43.50 -3.47
N TYR A 482 10.17 43.96 -2.84
CA TYR A 482 11.45 43.23 -2.80
C TYR A 482 11.36 41.92 -2.00
N ILE A 483 10.66 41.90 -0.86
CA ILE A 483 10.42 40.67 -0.09
C ILE A 483 9.64 39.66 -0.93
N TYR A 484 8.62 40.11 -1.69
CA TYR A 484 7.90 39.24 -2.63
C TYR A 484 8.77 38.72 -3.76
N LEU A 485 9.62 39.56 -4.34
CA LEU A 485 10.57 39.14 -5.35
C LEU A 485 11.56 38.10 -4.78
N CYS A 486 12.07 38.31 -3.57
CA CYS A 486 12.94 37.35 -2.89
C CYS A 486 12.22 36.03 -2.59
N LEU A 487 10.97 36.06 -2.12
CA LEU A 487 10.15 34.86 -1.89
C LEU A 487 9.86 34.12 -3.21
N PHE A 488 9.55 34.85 -4.28
CA PHE A 488 9.34 34.28 -5.61
C PHE A 488 10.62 33.63 -6.16
N VAL A 489 11.77 34.31 -6.06
CA VAL A 489 13.09 33.77 -6.43
C VAL A 489 13.43 32.54 -5.58
N PHE A 490 13.17 32.58 -4.27
CA PHE A 490 13.41 31.44 -3.39
C PHE A 490 12.53 30.23 -3.75
N LEU A 491 11.23 30.44 -4.00
CA LEU A 491 10.31 29.38 -4.42
C LEU A 491 10.68 28.81 -5.79
N THR A 492 11.13 29.64 -6.73
CA THR A 492 11.62 29.16 -8.04
C THR A 492 12.94 28.40 -7.93
N ILE A 493 13.84 28.76 -7.02
CA ILE A 493 15.05 27.98 -6.70
C ILE A 493 14.67 26.62 -6.11
N ILE A 494 13.73 26.57 -5.15
CA ILE A 494 13.20 25.30 -4.61
C ILE A 494 12.59 24.46 -5.74
N MET A 495 11.83 25.08 -6.64
CA MET A 495 11.25 24.41 -7.81
C MET A 495 12.33 23.77 -8.69
N PHE A 496 13.44 24.47 -8.92
CA PHE A 496 14.59 23.98 -9.69
C PHE A 496 15.30 22.82 -9.00
N LEU A 497 15.54 22.92 -7.68
CA LEU A 497 16.17 21.86 -6.88
C LEU A 497 15.32 20.57 -6.84
N TYR A 498 13.98 20.68 -6.86
CA TYR A 498 13.06 19.55 -6.89
C TYR A 498 12.67 19.07 -8.31
N LYS A 499 13.02 19.82 -9.37
CA LYS A 499 12.69 19.52 -10.77
C LYS A 499 13.21 18.15 -11.23
N ASN A 500 14.36 17.72 -10.73
CA ASN A 500 14.98 16.45 -11.10
C ASN A 500 14.24 15.19 -10.61
N LYS A 501 13.15 15.32 -9.84
CA LYS A 501 12.42 14.15 -9.25
C LYS A 501 10.99 13.89 -9.77
N LYS A 502 10.54 14.52 -10.88
CA LYS A 502 9.14 14.37 -11.41
C LYS A 502 8.08 14.43 -10.28
N SER A 503 8.29 15.32 -9.31
CA SER A 503 7.57 15.26 -8.03
C SER A 503 6.28 16.08 -8.09
N ILE A 504 5.25 15.61 -7.38
CA ILE A 504 3.99 16.34 -7.13
C ILE A 504 4.23 17.78 -6.65
N PHE A 505 5.34 18.02 -5.94
CA PHE A 505 5.71 19.33 -5.42
C PHE A 505 6.00 20.35 -6.51
N THR A 506 6.43 19.95 -7.71
CA THR A 506 6.63 20.91 -8.81
C THR A 506 5.29 21.57 -9.20
N LYS A 507 4.18 20.82 -9.17
CA LYS A 507 2.83 21.37 -9.43
C LYS A 507 2.32 22.22 -8.26
N SER A 508 2.60 21.82 -7.01
CA SER A 508 2.28 22.63 -5.82
C SER A 508 3.01 23.98 -5.83
N ILE A 509 4.29 23.98 -6.21
CA ILE A 509 5.10 25.19 -6.30
C ILE A 509 4.60 26.07 -7.46
N LEU A 510 4.27 25.48 -8.61
CA LEU A 510 3.66 26.23 -9.71
C LEU A 510 2.36 26.92 -9.27
N PHE A 511 1.46 26.21 -8.58
CA PHE A 511 0.23 26.80 -8.05
C PHE A 511 0.53 27.96 -7.09
N LEU A 512 1.50 27.79 -6.18
CA LEU A 512 1.92 28.84 -5.26
C LEU A 512 2.51 30.06 -5.99
N THR A 513 3.31 29.85 -7.04
CA THR A 513 3.86 30.95 -7.86
C THR A 513 2.78 31.69 -8.65
N ILE A 514 1.79 30.97 -9.19
CA ILE A 514 0.64 31.58 -9.87
C ILE A 514 -0.17 32.41 -8.86
N TYR A 515 -0.43 31.86 -7.67
CA TYR A 515 -1.14 32.57 -6.60
C TYR A 515 -0.42 33.86 -6.18
N ILE A 516 0.90 33.80 -5.98
CA ILE A 516 1.72 34.99 -5.66
C ILE A 516 1.65 36.00 -6.80
N THR A 517 1.66 35.56 -8.06
CA THR A 517 1.55 36.45 -9.23
C THR A 517 0.19 37.15 -9.27
N PHE A 518 -0.91 36.42 -9.05
CA PHE A 518 -2.25 37.01 -8.94
C PHE A 518 -2.35 37.98 -7.78
N TYR A 519 -1.70 37.68 -6.65
CA TYR A 519 -1.66 38.58 -5.52
C TYR A 519 -0.92 39.90 -5.83
N ILE A 520 0.23 39.84 -6.52
CA ILE A 520 0.96 41.05 -6.95
C ILE A 520 0.08 41.92 -7.86
N VAL A 521 -0.67 41.30 -8.78
CA VAL A 521 -1.65 42.01 -9.63
C VAL A 521 -2.78 42.61 -8.79
N TYR A 522 -3.32 41.86 -7.84
CA TYR A 522 -4.36 42.33 -6.91
C TYR A 522 -3.90 43.53 -6.07
N ILE A 523 -2.66 43.52 -5.56
CA ILE A 523 -2.09 44.65 -4.83
C ILE A 523 -1.93 45.88 -5.71
N LYS A 524 -1.52 45.72 -6.97
CA LYS A 524 -1.47 46.85 -7.92
C LYS A 524 -2.85 47.45 -8.19
N ILE A 525 -3.90 46.63 -8.25
CA ILE A 525 -5.29 47.09 -8.39
C ILE A 525 -5.77 47.81 -7.13
N LEU A 526 -5.50 47.27 -5.94
CA LEU A 526 -5.86 47.92 -4.67
C LEU A 526 -5.12 49.26 -4.49
N ASN A 527 -3.86 49.34 -4.92
CA ASN A 527 -3.08 50.59 -4.91
C ASN A 527 -3.70 51.65 -5.83
N PHE A 528 -4.37 51.26 -6.92
CA PHE A 528 -5.11 52.17 -7.79
C PHE A 528 -6.40 52.70 -7.13
N ILE A 529 -7.05 51.89 -6.30
CA ILE A 529 -8.32 52.23 -5.62
C ILE A 529 -8.06 52.88 -4.23
N ASN A 530 -6.80 53.01 -3.81
CA ASN A 530 -6.36 53.64 -2.55
C ASN A 530 -6.91 52.96 -1.26
N ILE A 531 -7.23 51.66 -1.31
CA ILE A 531 -7.66 50.87 -0.15
C ILE A 531 -6.44 50.23 0.51
N THR A 532 -5.86 50.91 1.50
CA THR A 532 -4.64 50.45 2.21
C THR A 532 -4.89 49.33 3.21
N TYR A 533 -6.07 49.28 3.83
CA TYR A 533 -6.44 48.33 4.90
C TYR A 533 -6.42 46.85 4.48
N PHE A 534 -6.98 46.51 3.32
CA PHE A 534 -7.09 45.11 2.86
C PHE A 534 -5.75 44.49 2.46
N ARG A 535 -4.76 45.31 2.11
CA ARG A 535 -3.45 44.86 1.61
C ARG A 535 -2.60 44.22 2.70
N GLU A 536 -2.47 44.89 3.84
CA GLU A 536 -1.59 44.44 4.95
C GLU A 536 -2.11 43.14 5.56
N TRP A 537 -3.41 43.06 5.80
CA TRP A 537 -4.06 41.85 6.29
C TRP A 537 -3.76 40.62 5.42
N PHE A 538 -3.88 40.75 4.09
CA PHE A 538 -3.63 39.65 3.17
C PHE A 538 -2.13 39.28 3.08
N PHE A 539 -1.23 40.27 3.20
CA PHE A 539 0.22 40.03 3.23
C PHE A 539 0.59 39.03 4.32
N TYR A 540 0.18 39.30 5.56
CA TYR A 540 0.52 38.44 6.71
C TYR A 540 -0.13 37.06 6.62
N LEU A 541 -1.36 36.96 6.09
CA LEU A 541 -2.01 35.67 5.82
C LEU A 541 -1.18 34.84 4.82
N LEU A 542 -0.68 35.46 3.75
CA LEU A 542 0.16 34.79 2.76
C LEU A 542 1.51 34.38 3.34
N CYS A 543 2.15 35.23 4.14
CA CYS A 543 3.37 34.88 4.87
C CYS A 543 3.17 33.65 5.76
N TYR A 544 2.04 33.55 6.46
CA TYR A 544 1.72 32.38 7.27
C TYR A 544 1.56 31.11 6.42
N ILE A 545 0.80 31.17 5.31
CA ILE A 545 0.62 30.03 4.38
C ILE A 545 1.96 29.55 3.83
N ILE A 546 2.82 30.48 3.40
CA ILE A 546 4.17 30.16 2.91
C ILE A 546 5.01 29.56 4.04
N GLY A 547 4.93 30.10 5.26
CA GLY A 547 5.61 29.57 6.43
C GLY A 547 5.23 28.12 6.73
N ILE A 548 3.94 27.77 6.66
CA ILE A 548 3.46 26.38 6.80
C ILE A 548 4.06 25.48 5.72
N TYR A 549 4.07 25.95 4.47
CA TYR A 549 4.60 25.18 3.35
C TYR A 549 6.11 24.93 3.48
N ILE A 550 6.88 25.97 3.84
CA ILE A 550 8.33 25.87 4.09
C ILE A 550 8.59 24.93 5.26
N PHE A 551 7.84 25.05 6.35
CA PHE A 551 7.96 24.17 7.51
C PHE A 551 7.74 22.71 7.13
N TYR A 552 6.68 22.42 6.36
CA TYR A 552 6.40 21.07 5.88
C TYR A 552 7.51 20.51 4.99
N LEU A 553 8.04 21.30 4.05
CA LEU A 553 9.17 20.87 3.21
C LEU A 553 10.44 20.62 4.03
N ALA A 554 10.73 21.50 4.99
CA ALA A 554 11.85 21.35 5.91
C ALA A 554 11.69 20.08 6.75
N PHE A 555 10.49 19.83 7.28
CA PHE A 555 10.15 18.63 8.05
C PHE A 555 10.45 17.35 7.25
N ILE A 556 10.04 17.28 5.98
CA ILE A 556 10.35 16.14 5.10
C ILE A 556 11.83 16.04 4.80
N PHE A 557 12.47 17.14 4.40
CA PHE A 557 13.86 17.11 3.95
C PHE A 557 14.81 16.74 5.08
N ILE A 558 14.64 17.38 6.23
CA ILE A 558 15.48 17.19 7.43
C ILE A 558 15.26 15.80 8.03
N SER A 559 14.05 15.22 7.91
CA SER A 559 13.77 13.87 8.43
C SER A 559 14.74 12.78 7.93
N LYS A 560 15.38 13.00 6.77
CA LYS A 560 16.38 12.07 6.19
C LYS A 560 17.72 12.07 6.91
N PHE A 561 18.05 13.14 7.64
CA PHE A 561 19.32 13.31 8.34
C PHE A 561 19.08 13.14 9.85
N LYS A 562 19.39 11.95 10.40
CA LYS A 562 19.06 11.60 11.80
C LYS A 562 19.49 12.65 12.83
N PHE A 563 20.73 13.15 12.75
CA PHE A 563 21.25 14.15 13.69
C PHE A 563 20.57 15.51 13.55
N ILE A 564 20.44 16.04 12.33
CA ILE A 564 19.79 17.33 12.07
C ILE A 564 18.31 17.28 12.48
N ASN A 565 17.64 16.15 12.25
CA ASN A 565 16.26 15.91 12.67
C ASN A 565 16.10 15.95 14.19
N PHE A 566 17.04 15.37 14.94
CA PHE A 566 17.05 15.44 16.40
C PHE A 566 17.19 16.90 16.88
N ILE A 567 18.14 17.65 16.33
CA ILE A 567 18.36 19.06 16.69
C ILE A 567 17.14 19.93 16.35
N LEU A 568 16.53 19.76 15.17
CA LEU A 568 15.33 20.49 14.77
C LEU A 568 14.18 20.23 15.76
N LYS A 569 13.95 18.96 16.12
CA LYS A 569 12.92 18.60 17.11
C LYS A 569 13.21 19.28 18.45
N LEU A 570 14.45 19.27 18.93
CA LEU A 570 14.79 19.96 20.18
C LEU A 570 14.39 21.44 20.14
N TYR A 571 14.73 22.17 19.07
CA TYR A 571 14.32 23.57 18.90
C TYR A 571 12.80 23.76 18.84
N ILE A 572 12.09 22.89 18.12
CA ILE A 572 10.61 22.93 18.04
C ILE A 572 10.00 22.76 19.43
N TYR A 573 10.50 21.82 20.23
CA TYR A 573 9.99 21.60 21.58
C TYR A 573 10.35 22.74 22.54
N LEU A 574 11.53 23.35 22.41
CA LEU A 574 11.92 24.54 23.17
C LEU A 574 11.05 25.75 22.82
N ALA A 575 10.77 25.97 21.53
CA ALA A 575 9.85 27.02 21.08
C ALA A 575 8.43 26.77 21.62
N PHE A 576 7.94 25.53 21.51
CA PHE A 576 6.65 25.13 22.07
C PHE A 576 6.57 25.38 23.59
N LEU A 577 7.59 24.99 24.35
CA LEU A 577 7.62 25.20 25.79
C LEU A 577 7.59 26.71 26.14
N SER A 578 8.34 27.51 25.39
CA SER A 578 8.35 28.98 25.56
C SER A 578 6.97 29.58 25.31
N ILE A 579 6.30 29.15 24.22
CA ILE A 579 4.93 29.58 23.90
C ILE A 579 3.94 29.13 24.97
N TRP A 580 4.06 27.90 25.47
CA TRP A 580 3.17 27.38 26.50
C TRP A 580 3.27 28.18 27.80
N ILE A 581 4.49 28.56 28.21
CA ILE A 581 4.72 29.40 29.39
C ILE A 581 4.19 30.82 29.19
N LEU A 582 4.42 31.42 28.02
CA LEU A 582 4.03 32.81 27.74
C LEU A 582 2.52 32.96 27.51
N SER A 583 1.89 32.01 26.83
CA SER A 583 0.45 32.02 26.54
C SER A 583 -0.05 30.63 26.17
N SER A 584 -0.73 29.97 27.11
CA SER A 584 -1.38 28.67 26.88
C SER A 584 -2.52 28.74 25.85
N ASN A 585 -3.01 29.93 25.53
CA ASN A 585 -4.11 30.17 24.59
C ASN A 585 -3.81 29.68 23.17
N PHE A 586 -2.54 29.61 22.77
CA PHE A 586 -2.12 29.11 21.47
C PHE A 586 -2.32 27.60 21.29
N ILE A 587 -2.48 26.83 22.37
CA ILE A 587 -2.75 25.39 22.29
C ILE A 587 -4.21 25.13 21.83
N ASN A 588 -5.12 26.04 22.18
CA ASN A 588 -6.52 25.93 21.77
C ASN A 588 -6.67 26.42 20.31
N PRO A 589 -7.11 25.54 19.38
CA PRO A 589 -7.20 25.85 17.96
C PRO A 589 -8.16 26.98 17.63
N PHE A 590 -9.08 27.32 18.54
CA PHE A 590 -10.15 28.27 18.29
C PHE A 590 -9.97 29.62 18.96
N THR A 591 -8.91 29.81 19.76
CA THR A 591 -8.73 31.07 20.51
C THR A 591 -8.60 32.26 19.58
N GLY A 592 -7.84 32.14 18.48
CA GLY A 592 -7.72 33.22 17.49
C GLY A 592 -9.02 33.53 16.75
N VAL A 593 -9.96 32.58 16.67
CA VAL A 593 -11.22 32.75 15.93
C VAL A 593 -12.31 33.36 16.82
N PHE A 594 -12.47 32.87 18.05
CA PHE A 594 -13.57 33.26 18.94
C PHE A 594 -13.15 34.19 20.09
N SER A 595 -11.85 34.36 20.34
CA SER A 595 -11.35 35.18 21.45
C SER A 595 -9.99 35.80 21.09
N SER A 596 -9.93 36.49 19.96
CA SER A 596 -8.71 37.15 19.46
C SER A 596 -8.15 38.19 20.43
N ASP A 597 -9.03 38.83 21.21
CA ASP A 597 -8.73 39.73 22.32
C ASP A 597 -7.89 39.09 23.43
N LYS A 598 -7.91 37.76 23.57
CA LYS A 598 -7.08 37.03 24.54
C LYS A 598 -5.65 36.76 24.05
N LEU A 599 -5.35 37.07 22.78
CA LEU A 599 -4.04 36.81 22.19
C LEU A 599 -3.16 38.06 22.13
N TYR A 600 -3.76 39.25 22.02
CA TYR A 600 -3.02 40.52 21.99
C TYR A 600 -3.71 41.59 22.83
N GLU A 601 -2.92 42.52 23.37
CA GLU A 601 -3.42 43.69 24.08
C GLU A 601 -3.77 44.82 23.09
N SER A 602 -4.98 45.38 23.20
CA SER A 602 -5.46 46.45 22.32
C SER A 602 -4.65 47.73 22.49
N GLN A 603 -4.06 48.22 21.39
CA GLN A 603 -3.33 49.48 21.40
C GLN A 603 -4.27 50.67 21.55
N PHE A 604 -5.52 50.55 21.08
CA PHE A 604 -6.55 51.54 21.33
C PHE A 604 -6.88 51.65 22.82
N GLU A 605 -7.08 50.54 23.52
CA GLU A 605 -7.35 50.56 24.96
C GLU A 605 -6.17 51.14 25.75
N LYS A 606 -4.93 50.81 25.36
CA LYS A 606 -3.72 51.40 25.95
C LYS A 606 -3.67 52.92 25.74
N SER A 607 -3.84 53.37 24.48
CA SER A 607 -3.84 54.79 24.13
C SER A 607 -5.00 55.55 24.80
N LEU A 608 -6.16 54.90 24.97
CA LEU A 608 -7.30 55.44 25.69
C LEU A 608 -7.01 55.58 27.20
N ASN A 609 -6.23 54.68 27.78
CA ASN A 609 -5.82 54.74 29.18
C ASN A 609 -4.78 55.84 29.45
N ASP A 610 -4.00 56.23 28.44
CA ASP A 610 -3.01 57.32 28.52
C ASP A 610 -3.64 58.73 28.38
N LEU A 611 -4.94 58.82 28.07
CA LEU A 611 -5.68 60.09 28.06
C LEU A 611 -5.98 60.58 29.47
N ASN A 612 -6.08 61.90 29.64
CA ASN A 612 -6.55 62.48 30.89
C ASN A 612 -8.06 62.25 31.07
N THR A 613 -8.51 62.28 32.33
CA THR A 613 -9.91 62.00 32.71
C THR A 613 -10.91 62.88 31.96
N SER A 614 -10.59 64.16 31.74
CA SER A 614 -11.45 65.09 31.00
C SER A 614 -11.56 64.77 29.51
N ALA A 615 -10.47 64.36 28.83
CA ALA A 615 -10.54 63.94 27.44
C ALA A 615 -11.37 62.67 27.24
N ILE A 616 -11.29 61.72 28.19
CA ILE A 616 -12.09 60.48 28.13
C ILE A 616 -13.59 60.81 28.24
N ILE A 617 -13.98 61.67 29.17
CA ILE A 617 -15.39 62.07 29.33
C ILE A 617 -15.90 62.84 28.11
N ASN A 618 -15.11 63.76 27.57
CA ASN A 618 -15.46 64.50 26.36
C ASN A 618 -15.57 63.57 25.13
N LEU A 619 -14.70 62.57 25.01
CA LEU A 619 -14.78 61.59 23.92
C LEU A 619 -16.05 60.73 24.04
N ALA A 620 -16.43 60.34 25.27
CA ALA A 620 -17.66 59.60 25.53
C ALA A 620 -18.92 60.44 25.23
N SER A 621 -18.94 61.73 25.58
CA SER A 621 -20.07 62.62 25.31
C SER A 621 -20.24 62.87 23.80
N ILE A 622 -19.13 63.06 23.08
CA ILE A 622 -19.12 63.19 21.60
C ILE A 622 -19.72 61.94 20.94
N LEU A 623 -19.38 60.74 21.43
CA LEU A 623 -19.95 59.48 20.94
C LEU A 623 -21.45 59.32 21.24
N GLN A 624 -21.97 60.04 22.22
CA GLN A 624 -23.40 60.08 22.58
C GLN A 624 -24.16 61.25 21.91
N ASN A 625 -23.51 61.99 21.00
CA ASN A 625 -24.04 63.21 20.35
C ASN A 625 -24.31 64.37 21.33
N ASP A 626 -23.65 64.41 22.49
CA ASP A 626 -23.67 65.55 23.40
C ASP A 626 -22.43 66.42 23.19
N PHE A 627 -22.64 67.56 22.52
CA PHE A 627 -21.59 68.51 22.14
C PHE A 627 -21.46 69.70 23.10
N ASN A 628 -22.15 69.67 24.25
CA ASN A 628 -21.93 70.64 25.33
C ASN A 628 -20.64 70.27 26.10
N LEU A 629 -19.50 70.57 25.48
CA LEU A 629 -18.17 70.29 26.01
C LEU A 629 -17.83 71.29 27.13
N HIS A 630 -18.36 71.05 28.34
CA HIS A 630 -17.85 71.76 29.50
C HIS A 630 -16.47 71.18 29.85
N LEU A 631 -15.46 72.05 29.98
CA LEU A 631 -14.25 71.78 30.76
C LEU A 631 -14.65 71.55 32.22
N LYS A 632 -15.21 70.36 32.51
CA LYS A 632 -15.57 69.93 33.86
C LYS A 632 -14.30 69.48 34.56
N ASP A 633 -13.64 70.39 35.24
CA ASP A 633 -12.82 70.07 36.41
C ASP A 633 -13.75 69.67 37.57
N GLN A 634 -14.51 68.58 37.40
CA GLN A 634 -15.33 67.97 38.45
C GLN A 634 -14.65 66.69 38.94
N ASN A 635 -14.82 66.39 40.24
CA ASN A 635 -14.40 65.14 40.88
C ASN A 635 -15.17 63.95 40.26
N ILE A 636 -14.75 63.50 39.07
CA ILE A 636 -15.30 62.35 38.36
C ILE A 636 -14.97 61.09 39.17
N SER A 637 -15.99 60.30 39.49
CA SER A 637 -15.78 59.06 40.24
C SER A 637 -15.12 58.00 39.35
N PHE A 638 -14.37 57.08 39.98
CA PHE A 638 -13.72 55.96 39.27
C PHE A 638 -14.74 55.10 38.49
N THR A 639 -15.96 54.96 39.02
CA THR A 639 -17.05 54.22 38.38
C THR A 639 -17.56 54.89 37.11
N GLU A 640 -17.71 56.22 37.13
CA GLU A 640 -18.11 57.01 35.94
C GLU A 640 -17.04 56.97 34.85
N LEU A 641 -15.77 57.09 35.23
CA LEU A 641 -14.64 57.00 34.30
C LEU A 641 -14.57 55.63 33.61
N ASN A 642 -14.71 54.54 34.36
CA ASN A 642 -14.69 53.19 33.78
C ASN A 642 -15.90 52.93 32.88
N SER A 643 -17.06 53.49 33.22
CA SER A 643 -18.26 53.40 32.40
C SER A 643 -18.09 54.15 31.07
N ALA A 644 -17.47 55.34 31.10
CA ALA A 644 -17.11 56.10 29.91
C ALA A 644 -16.10 55.35 29.03
N LYS A 645 -15.04 54.78 29.62
CA LYS A 645 -14.07 53.94 28.89
C LYS A 645 -14.74 52.74 28.21
N ALA A 646 -15.60 52.01 28.94
CA ALA A 646 -16.32 50.87 28.37
C ALA A 646 -17.23 51.28 27.21
N LEU A 647 -17.91 52.43 27.32
CA LEU A 647 -18.75 52.96 26.25
C LEU A 647 -17.95 53.35 25.00
N ILE A 648 -16.78 53.96 25.19
CA ILE A 648 -15.86 54.32 24.10
C ILE A 648 -15.36 53.05 23.41
N VAL A 649 -14.92 52.04 24.16
CA VAL A 649 -14.44 50.76 23.60
C VAL A 649 -15.53 50.06 22.80
N ALA A 650 -16.76 50.02 23.33
CA ALA A 650 -17.90 49.41 22.63
C ALA A 650 -18.29 50.13 21.33
N ASN A 651 -18.04 51.44 21.25
CA ASN A 651 -18.42 52.29 20.11
C ASN A 651 -17.23 52.84 19.31
N LYS A 652 -16.03 52.27 19.47
CA LYS A 652 -14.78 52.79 18.87
C LYS A 652 -14.86 52.95 17.34
N GLU A 653 -15.63 52.11 16.65
CA GLU A 653 -15.82 52.23 15.20
C GLU A 653 -16.59 53.48 14.77
N ASN A 654 -17.41 54.07 15.65
CA ASN A 654 -18.13 55.30 15.35
C ASN A 654 -17.18 56.51 15.29
N LEU A 655 -16.02 56.44 15.95
CA LEU A 655 -14.97 57.45 15.85
C LEU A 655 -14.41 57.54 14.42
N LEU A 656 -14.39 56.43 13.67
CA LEU A 656 -13.98 56.40 12.26
C LEU A 656 -15.03 56.99 11.31
N LYS A 657 -16.27 57.17 11.77
CA LYS A 657 -17.44 57.56 10.95
C LYS A 657 -18.03 58.93 11.32
N LEU A 658 -17.38 59.68 12.21
CA LEU A 658 -17.79 61.03 12.58
C LEU A 658 -17.84 61.93 11.33
N ASN A 659 -18.89 62.73 11.19
CA ASN A 659 -19.00 63.71 10.11
C ASN A 659 -17.94 64.82 10.25
N ASP A 660 -17.69 65.59 9.18
CA ASP A 660 -16.60 66.58 9.14
C ASP A 660 -16.68 67.63 10.25
N VAL A 661 -17.90 68.04 10.62
CA VAL A 661 -18.14 69.02 11.69
C VAL A 661 -17.74 68.44 13.06
N ASN A 662 -18.20 67.24 13.39
CA ASN A 662 -17.92 66.60 14.68
C ASN A 662 -16.46 66.14 14.79
N SER A 663 -15.85 65.72 13.67
CA SER A 663 -14.44 65.39 13.57
C SER A 663 -13.55 66.62 13.86
N ASN A 664 -13.94 67.80 13.36
CA ASN A 664 -13.22 69.05 13.64
C ASN A 664 -13.34 69.47 15.12
N ILE A 665 -14.54 69.37 15.70
CA ILE A 665 -14.74 69.62 17.15
C ILE A 665 -13.89 68.66 18.00
N THR A 666 -13.83 67.38 17.61
CA THR A 666 -13.02 66.38 18.33
C THR A 666 -11.52 66.65 18.20
N LYS A 667 -11.05 67.08 17.03
CA LYS A 667 -9.66 67.52 16.80
C LYS A 667 -9.32 68.79 17.58
N GLU A 668 -10.27 69.70 17.78
CA GLU A 668 -10.07 70.90 18.59
C GLU A 668 -9.90 70.56 20.09
N VAL A 669 -10.61 69.53 20.57
CA VAL A 669 -10.56 69.08 21.99
C VAL A 669 -9.37 68.18 22.29
N LEU A 670 -9.03 67.24 21.39
CA LEU A 670 -8.01 66.22 21.62
C LEU A 670 -6.71 66.41 20.80
N GLY A 671 -6.69 67.32 19.83
CA GLY A 671 -5.52 67.61 19.01
C GLY A 671 -4.95 66.38 18.28
N GLU A 672 -3.63 66.26 18.28
CA GLU A 672 -2.89 65.13 17.67
C GLU A 672 -3.24 63.77 18.31
N LYS A 673 -3.71 63.75 19.57
CA LYS A 673 -4.10 62.50 20.26
C LYS A 673 -5.31 61.83 19.61
N TYR A 674 -6.22 62.61 19.01
CA TYR A 674 -7.36 62.03 18.29
C TYR A 674 -6.91 61.29 17.02
N THR A 675 -5.95 61.85 16.28
CA THR A 675 -5.37 61.18 15.10
C THR A 675 -4.58 59.93 15.47
N GLU A 676 -3.92 59.93 16.63
CA GLU A 676 -3.23 58.76 17.18
C GLU A 676 -4.22 57.65 17.60
N LEU A 677 -5.32 58.01 18.29
CA LEU A 677 -6.41 57.08 18.61
C LEU A 677 -7.01 56.47 17.34
N LEU A 678 -7.27 57.27 16.31
CA LEU A 678 -7.80 56.77 15.03
C LEU A 678 -6.85 55.77 14.35
N LYS A 679 -5.54 56.01 14.45
CA LYS A 679 -4.50 55.12 13.94
C LYS A 679 -4.51 53.79 14.72
N THR A 680 -4.58 53.84 16.05
CA THR A 680 -4.60 52.63 16.90
C THR A 680 -5.86 51.78 16.69
N ILE A 681 -7.03 52.38 16.42
CA ILE A 681 -8.26 51.64 16.06
C ILE A 681 -8.05 50.84 14.77
N ASN A 682 -7.46 51.46 13.75
CA ASN A 682 -7.20 50.79 12.47
C ASN A 682 -6.17 49.67 12.62
N GLN A 683 -5.12 49.89 13.42
CA GLN A 683 -4.09 48.89 13.75
C GLN A 683 -4.70 47.65 14.43
N ASP A 684 -5.46 47.86 15.51
CA ASP A 684 -6.13 46.77 16.23
C ASP A 684 -7.05 45.97 15.29
N LYS A 685 -7.78 46.66 14.42
CA LYS A 685 -8.69 46.01 13.45
C LYS A 685 -7.92 45.15 12.43
N ILE A 686 -6.75 45.60 11.96
CA ILE A 686 -5.87 44.82 11.07
C ILE A 686 -5.35 43.58 11.80
N ILE A 687 -4.78 43.75 12.99
CA ILE A 687 -4.26 42.65 13.82
C ILE A 687 -5.36 41.63 14.09
N GLU A 688 -6.54 42.06 14.53
CA GLU A 688 -7.68 41.19 14.82
C GLU A 688 -8.09 40.38 13.58
N ASN A 689 -8.16 41.01 12.41
CA ASN A 689 -8.48 40.32 11.17
C ASN A 689 -7.39 39.31 10.77
N ILE A 690 -6.10 39.61 10.99
CA ILE A 690 -5.00 38.68 10.70
C ILE A 690 -5.08 37.47 11.64
N ILE A 691 -5.31 37.71 12.92
CA ILE A 691 -5.44 36.67 13.95
C ILE A 691 -6.62 35.76 13.62
N LYS A 692 -7.79 36.33 13.29
CA LYS A 692 -8.97 35.54 12.93
C LYS A 692 -8.73 34.70 11.68
N SER A 693 -8.19 35.28 10.60
CA SER A 693 -7.99 34.55 9.35
C SER A 693 -6.92 33.45 9.46
N THR A 694 -5.79 33.76 10.09
CA THR A 694 -4.72 32.76 10.33
C THR A 694 -5.12 31.72 11.37
N GLY A 695 -5.92 32.13 12.38
CA GLY A 695 -6.50 31.26 13.40
C GLY A 695 -7.45 30.21 12.81
N VAL A 696 -8.27 30.57 11.81
CA VAL A 696 -9.11 29.58 11.08
C VAL A 696 -8.23 28.51 10.42
N LEU A 697 -7.17 28.92 9.71
CA LEU A 697 -6.27 27.98 9.04
C LEU A 697 -5.53 27.09 10.05
N TYR A 698 -5.00 27.69 11.11
CA TYR A 698 -4.36 26.99 12.22
C TYR A 698 -5.31 25.96 12.85
N GLY A 699 -6.55 26.36 13.15
CA GLY A 699 -7.56 25.49 13.74
C GLY A 699 -7.89 24.28 12.85
N ILE A 700 -8.06 24.47 11.54
CA ILE A 700 -8.28 23.36 10.59
C ILE A 700 -7.10 22.37 10.62
N ILE A 701 -5.86 22.87 10.58
CA ILE A 701 -4.67 22.01 10.59
C ILE A 701 -4.57 21.24 11.91
N LEU A 702 -4.80 21.90 13.05
CA LEU A 702 -4.72 21.25 14.36
C LEU A 702 -5.83 20.21 14.52
N LEU A 703 -7.05 20.47 14.02
CA LEU A 703 -8.13 19.47 14.00
C LEU A 703 -7.75 18.24 13.18
N LEU A 704 -7.11 18.41 12.02
CA LEU A 704 -6.62 17.27 11.21
C LEU A 704 -5.51 16.48 11.94
N CYS A 705 -4.65 17.17 12.69
CA CYS A 705 -3.62 16.56 13.52
C CYS A 705 -4.26 15.78 14.69
N ILE A 706 -5.22 16.37 15.40
CA ILE A 706 -5.97 15.73 16.49
C ILE A 706 -6.76 14.53 15.97
N PHE A 707 -7.43 14.66 14.81
CA PHE A 707 -8.10 13.54 14.15
C PHE A 707 -7.13 12.39 13.84
N SER A 708 -5.93 12.73 13.36
CA SER A 708 -4.87 11.75 13.13
C SER A 708 -4.42 11.07 14.42
N LEU A 709 -4.19 11.84 15.50
CA LEU A 709 -3.84 11.31 16.83
C LEU A 709 -4.94 10.39 17.35
N GLN A 710 -6.21 10.79 17.25
CA GLN A 710 -7.35 10.00 17.68
C GLN A 710 -7.45 8.70 16.89
N LYS A 711 -7.25 8.76 15.57
CA LYS A 711 -7.29 7.58 14.70
C LYS A 711 -6.17 6.60 15.07
N THR A 712 -4.95 7.09 15.32
CA THR A 712 -3.84 6.25 15.78
C THR A 712 -4.04 5.71 17.19
N ALA A 713 -4.57 6.52 18.12
CA ALA A 713 -4.85 6.09 19.50
C ALA A 713 -5.95 5.03 19.56
N ARG A 714 -7.04 5.17 18.79
CA ARG A 714 -8.09 4.14 18.68
C ARG A 714 -7.56 2.84 18.10
N LYS A 715 -6.64 2.93 17.13
CA LYS A 715 -6.01 1.80 16.47
C LYS A 715 -5.01 1.04 17.36
N ASN A 716 -4.36 1.75 18.29
CA ASN A 716 -3.40 1.18 19.25
C ASN A 716 -4.04 0.88 20.62
N SER A 717 -5.35 1.08 20.76
CA SER A 717 -6.09 0.82 22.00
C SER A 717 -6.31 -0.67 22.17
N ILE A 718 -5.89 -1.20 23.32
CA ILE A 718 -6.19 -2.58 23.77
C ILE A 718 -7.68 -2.73 24.14
N VAL A 719 -8.37 -1.61 24.40
CA VAL A 719 -9.81 -1.60 24.68
C VAL A 719 -10.58 -1.70 23.35
N PRO A 720 -11.43 -2.73 23.16
CA PRO A 720 -12.24 -2.87 21.97
C PRO A 720 -13.14 -1.65 21.75
N SER A 721 -13.27 -1.21 20.50
CA SER A 721 -14.19 -0.14 20.09
C SER A 721 -15.64 -0.60 20.09
#